data_AF-A0A0W7TMX3-F1
#
_entry.id   AF-A0A0W7TMX3-F1
#
_cell.length_a   1.000
_cell.length_b   1.000
_cell.length_c   1.000
_cell.angle_alpha   90.00
_cell.angle_beta   90.00
_cell.angle_gamma   90.00
#
_symmetry.space_group_name_H-M   'P 1'
#
loop_
_entity.id
_entity.type
_entity.pdbx_description
1 polymer ?
#
loop_
_entity_poly.entity_id
_entity_poly.type
_entity_poly.pdbx_seq_one_letter_code
_entity_poly.pdbx_strand_id
1 'polypeptide(L)'
;MHSMLNEFYKYIANNTVSFFQERADTIRPGERYCLKLDTEEMVQGVDHALREKTSADHIQGNYHYENVYETFTIIISANVEVVVASKTNGMTDDFLATLRNAELTDKHFPILMVTHSPIDTITSGTGDLAANGMPFHATSIIAKIQQDIKSAQLSPADQKLLELELERKQEDRFSDKSSLFEYSNLLTVLGRGYIKPEDFASFSLLYDDELASIPVDKVKSRLQENHDVFDYIDRVLKHGNIADALDKEYDKKFIEHLQEAKRKGDPWYENYTFTMVKASHDRAKVGNGKPLQIEDADIEAFSGSPIEYSFLPDDKLLIRSDGITRQKQRRKNILIYNPDHNASVTVLLHTNISIRTSWVDCSGASVNVEAKTVSFTINASGCAFARASISDPNKNAYLIKICVLNLAPRYLEDLQTKYLLDVPKSLRNAAIQVIGPNKMLIINPGSETPLEARLYADQTYVCNYDQTLQLLIDQDQLDTDTGKISFTVKSGGIELPLQIKDESIRPTELTGISAFKRKFEQKRSFEYRSGKIILGTSEFFAKSPFKENLEWEDILIQNEWLAANVTPDGLEECILDVPQKIRDAYLTFVRAFKAKRQLPSLSYYDESLQILAENYVKITEDVLQGIPAGDSLTSSQNDLLMIGCVIKLFDEHTISMSPLTPLNVLYQLTLSQEKMVGAIRDNLVEKLSPLYLLPYIKDSEKELYHVVEQRYSPEWRIYAQATNKRFQGARNFVQKLVCDKIIQYIDHFSSFLRFWEMIR
;
A
#
# COMPACT_ATOMS: atom_id res chain seq x y z
N MET A 1 38.81 5.20 10.77
CA MET A 1 38.46 6.41 9.99
C MET A 1 39.68 7.20 9.51
N HIS A 2 40.65 7.57 10.38
CA HIS A 2 41.84 8.36 9.96
C HIS A 2 42.69 7.75 8.83
N SER A 3 42.81 6.42 8.73
CA SER A 3 43.59 5.77 7.65
C SER A 3 42.90 5.76 6.28
N MET A 4 41.57 5.88 6.20
CA MET A 4 40.84 5.85 4.91
C MET A 4 40.88 7.21 4.21
N LEU A 5 40.62 8.30 4.93
CA LEU A 5 40.62 9.65 4.36
C LEU A 5 42.00 10.05 3.79
N ASN A 6 43.09 9.49 4.33
CA ASN A 6 44.43 9.74 3.81
C ASN A 6 44.62 9.28 2.35
N GLU A 7 44.03 8.15 1.95
CA GLU A 7 44.14 7.66 0.56
C GLU A 7 43.28 8.50 -0.39
N PHE A 8 42.12 8.97 0.07
CA PHE A 8 41.30 9.96 -0.66
C PHE A 8 42.08 11.26 -0.92
N TYR A 9 42.78 11.81 0.08
CA TYR A 9 43.58 13.02 -0.09
C TYR A 9 44.77 12.82 -1.03
N LYS A 10 45.46 11.68 -0.94
CA LYS A 10 46.53 11.31 -1.89
C LYS A 10 46.04 11.25 -3.33
N TYR A 11 44.84 10.73 -3.55
CA TYR A 11 44.25 10.68 -4.89
C TYR A 11 44.03 12.10 -5.47
N ILE A 12 43.48 13.02 -4.68
CA ILE A 12 43.31 14.44 -5.09
C ILE A 12 44.68 15.08 -5.37
N ALA A 13 45.67 14.86 -4.49
CA ALA A 13 47.02 15.39 -4.66
C ALA A 13 47.69 14.87 -5.95
N ASN A 14 47.61 13.56 -6.22
CA ASN A 14 48.16 12.94 -7.42
C ASN A 14 47.55 13.51 -8.71
N ASN A 15 46.23 13.67 -8.74
CA ASN A 15 45.54 14.24 -9.90
C ASN A 15 45.85 15.73 -10.08
N THR A 16 46.01 16.47 -8.99
CA THR A 16 46.42 17.89 -9.04
C THR A 16 47.83 18.02 -9.63
N VAL A 17 48.79 17.22 -9.15
CA VAL A 17 50.16 17.21 -9.68
C VAL A 17 50.17 16.78 -11.16
N SER A 18 49.45 15.72 -11.51
CA SER A 18 49.37 15.22 -12.88
C SER A 18 48.80 16.28 -13.82
N PHE A 19 47.76 17.00 -13.41
CA PHE A 19 47.17 18.09 -14.19
C PHE A 19 48.19 19.19 -14.53
N PHE A 20 48.99 19.63 -13.56
CA PHE A 20 50.00 20.65 -13.82
C PHE A 20 51.16 20.13 -14.66
N GLN A 21 51.56 18.86 -14.48
CA GLN A 21 52.59 18.23 -15.28
C GLN A 21 52.16 18.04 -16.75
N GLU A 22 50.94 17.58 -17.01
CA GLU A 22 50.38 17.44 -18.36
C GLU A 22 50.25 18.78 -19.09
N ARG A 23 50.12 19.88 -18.33
CA ARG A 23 50.03 21.23 -18.86
C ARG A 23 51.35 22.00 -18.87
N ALA A 24 52.48 21.35 -18.61
CA ALA A 24 53.80 22.00 -18.51
C ALA A 24 54.11 22.96 -19.67
N ASP A 25 53.72 22.60 -20.91
CA ASP A 25 53.98 23.39 -22.12
C ASP A 25 52.95 24.50 -22.38
N THR A 26 51.86 24.55 -21.61
CA THR A 26 50.71 25.44 -21.85
C THR A 26 50.43 26.43 -20.72
N ILE A 27 50.93 26.16 -19.51
CA ILE A 27 50.78 27.04 -18.35
C ILE A 27 51.50 28.36 -18.60
N ARG A 28 50.77 29.48 -18.48
CA ARG A 28 51.35 30.81 -18.62
C ARG A 28 51.85 31.36 -17.28
N PRO A 29 52.96 32.11 -17.26
CA PRO A 29 53.37 32.85 -16.08
C PRO A 29 52.24 33.76 -15.59
N GLY A 30 52.04 33.81 -14.27
CA GLY A 30 51.03 34.65 -13.62
C GLY A 30 49.63 34.05 -13.53
N GLU A 31 49.39 32.83 -14.04
CA GLU A 31 48.08 32.18 -13.90
C GLU A 31 47.70 31.93 -12.44
N ARG A 32 46.40 31.94 -12.15
CA ARG A 32 45.84 31.82 -10.80
C ARG A 32 44.81 30.70 -10.81
N TYR A 33 44.98 29.70 -9.95
CA TYR A 33 44.12 28.54 -9.84
C TYR A 33 43.50 28.44 -8.44
N CYS A 34 42.30 27.88 -8.35
CA CYS A 34 41.63 27.61 -7.09
C CYS A 34 41.12 26.16 -7.08
N LEU A 35 41.37 25.44 -5.98
CA LEU A 35 40.76 24.15 -5.68
C LEU A 35 39.82 24.35 -4.49
N LYS A 36 38.52 24.33 -4.76
CA LYS A 36 37.49 24.36 -3.72
C LYS A 36 37.24 22.94 -3.20
N LEU A 37 37.39 22.75 -1.90
CA LEU A 37 37.10 21.49 -1.20
C LEU A 37 35.89 21.64 -0.26
N ASP A 38 35.29 20.54 0.17
CA ASP A 38 34.04 20.58 0.92
C ASP A 38 34.23 21.00 2.39
N THR A 39 35.36 20.68 3.02
CA THR A 39 35.61 20.96 4.46
C THR A 39 37.03 21.45 4.76
N GLU A 40 37.24 22.05 5.94
CA GLU A 40 38.56 22.47 6.40
C GLU A 40 39.52 21.28 6.59
N GLU A 41 39.02 20.15 7.08
CA GLU A 41 39.80 18.92 7.22
C GLU A 41 40.30 18.41 5.87
N MET A 42 39.50 18.55 4.80
CA MET A 42 39.94 18.20 3.45
C MET A 42 41.07 19.10 2.97
N VAL A 43 41.01 20.41 3.25
CA VAL A 43 42.09 21.34 2.88
C VAL A 43 43.39 20.95 3.58
N GLN A 44 43.34 20.65 4.88
CA GLN A 44 44.51 20.21 5.64
C GLN A 44 45.06 18.88 5.11
N GLY A 45 44.16 17.92 4.84
CA GLY A 45 44.53 16.61 4.33
C GLY A 45 45.16 16.65 2.94
N VAL A 46 44.60 17.44 2.02
CA VAL A 46 45.11 17.60 0.66
C VAL A 46 46.42 18.39 0.63
N ASP A 47 46.57 19.44 1.47
CA ASP A 47 47.84 20.17 1.61
C ASP A 47 48.96 19.22 2.06
N HIS A 48 48.70 18.41 3.08
CA HIS A 48 49.66 17.42 3.56
C HIS A 48 50.01 16.39 2.48
N ALA A 49 49.00 15.84 1.79
CA ALA A 49 49.20 14.86 0.72
C ALA A 49 49.96 15.44 -0.48
N LEU A 50 49.73 16.71 -0.84
CA LEU A 50 50.49 17.40 -1.88
C LEU A 50 51.97 17.53 -1.49
N ARG A 51 52.27 17.93 -0.25
CA ARG A 51 53.66 18.03 0.25
C ARG A 51 54.36 16.67 0.21
N GLU A 52 53.72 15.62 0.72
CA GLU A 52 54.28 14.27 0.70
C GLU A 52 54.56 13.82 -0.73
N LYS A 53 53.59 14.02 -1.64
CA LYS A 53 53.71 13.62 -3.05
C LYS A 53 54.84 14.38 -3.77
N THR A 54 54.91 15.69 -3.62
CA THR A 54 55.95 16.50 -4.27
C THR A 54 57.34 16.20 -3.73
N SER A 55 57.45 15.90 -2.43
CA SER A 55 58.71 15.48 -1.82
C SER A 55 59.15 14.12 -2.34
N ALA A 56 58.23 13.14 -2.37
CA ALA A 56 58.48 11.79 -2.87
C ALA A 56 58.91 11.78 -4.35
N ASP A 57 58.27 12.60 -5.18
CA ASP A 57 58.58 12.73 -6.61
C ASP A 57 59.79 13.64 -6.90
N HIS A 58 60.39 14.24 -5.87
CA HIS A 58 61.54 15.16 -5.97
C HIS A 58 61.25 16.41 -6.82
N ILE A 59 60.00 16.88 -6.78
CA ILE A 59 59.50 18.07 -7.48
C ILE A 59 59.04 19.17 -6.51
N GLN A 60 59.48 19.12 -5.25
CA GLN A 60 59.13 20.13 -4.26
C GLN A 60 60.17 21.25 -4.23
N GLY A 61 59.73 22.49 -4.48
CA GLY A 61 60.49 23.69 -4.16
C GLY A 61 59.94 24.40 -2.93
N ASN A 62 60.53 25.54 -2.57
CA ASN A 62 60.12 26.36 -1.44
C ASN A 62 59.81 27.79 -1.89
N TYR A 63 58.78 28.38 -1.31
CA TYR A 63 58.37 29.74 -1.59
C TYR A 63 58.22 30.54 -0.29
N HIS A 64 58.80 31.74 -0.29
CA HIS A 64 58.69 32.69 0.80
C HIS A 64 58.09 33.98 0.26
N TYR A 65 56.97 34.40 0.84
CA TYR A 65 56.40 35.71 0.59
C TYR A 65 56.90 36.66 1.67
N GLU A 66 57.85 37.50 1.28
CA GLU A 66 58.60 38.36 2.20
C GLU A 66 59.14 37.56 3.39
N ASN A 67 58.94 38.04 4.63
CA ASN A 67 59.26 37.31 5.87
C ASN A 67 57.98 36.92 6.65
N VAL A 68 56.82 36.88 5.98
CA VAL A 68 55.50 36.78 6.65
C VAL A 68 54.81 35.45 6.36
N TYR A 69 55.14 34.78 5.25
CA TYR A 69 54.52 33.51 4.87
C TYR A 69 55.50 32.60 4.12
N GLU A 70 55.50 31.31 4.49
CA GLU A 70 56.30 30.26 3.86
C GLU A 70 55.39 29.12 3.40
N THR A 71 55.63 28.63 2.19
CA THR A 71 54.97 27.45 1.64
C THR A 71 55.86 26.72 0.64
N PHE A 72 55.36 25.66 0.03
CA PHE A 72 56.06 24.88 -0.97
C PHE A 72 55.59 25.21 -2.39
N THR A 73 56.39 24.82 -3.36
CA THR A 73 56.06 24.90 -4.79
C THR A 73 56.09 23.52 -5.43
N ILE A 74 55.33 23.36 -6.52
CA ILE A 74 55.39 22.19 -7.40
C ILE A 74 56.26 22.56 -8.61
N ILE A 75 57.41 21.92 -8.74
CA ILE A 75 58.33 22.12 -9.88
C ILE A 75 57.76 21.40 -11.10
N ILE A 76 57.41 22.16 -12.14
CA ILE A 76 56.84 21.63 -13.38
C ILE A 76 57.90 21.52 -14.47
N SER A 77 58.76 22.52 -14.58
CA SER A 77 59.92 22.53 -15.47
C SER A 77 61.04 23.41 -14.90
N ALA A 78 62.19 23.48 -15.57
CA ALA A 78 63.34 24.27 -15.10
C ALA A 78 63.02 25.78 -14.87
N ASN A 79 61.95 26.31 -15.47
CA ASN A 79 61.58 27.72 -15.37
C ASN A 79 60.16 27.98 -14.87
N VAL A 80 59.39 26.95 -14.53
CA VAL A 80 58.00 27.09 -14.08
C VAL A 80 57.77 26.24 -12.84
N GLU A 81 57.37 26.91 -11.76
CA GLU A 81 56.90 26.27 -10.53
C GLU A 81 55.52 26.83 -10.17
N VAL A 82 54.69 26.02 -9.52
CA VAL A 82 53.36 26.45 -9.04
C VAL A 82 53.42 26.63 -7.53
N VAL A 83 53.16 27.84 -7.04
CA VAL A 83 53.08 28.14 -5.60
C VAL A 83 51.80 27.54 -5.03
N VAL A 84 51.88 26.76 -3.95
CA VAL A 84 50.69 26.19 -3.30
C VAL A 84 50.34 26.98 -2.05
N ALA A 85 49.16 27.61 -2.03
CA ALA A 85 48.67 28.40 -0.91
C ALA A 85 47.37 27.80 -0.36
N SER A 86 47.48 27.07 0.75
CA SER A 86 46.34 26.39 1.37
C SER A 86 45.78 27.19 2.54
N LYS A 87 44.46 27.20 2.71
CA LYS A 87 43.78 27.81 3.86
C LYS A 87 43.93 26.93 5.12
N THR A 88 45.15 26.85 5.64
CA THR A 88 45.52 26.07 6.83
C THR A 88 46.24 26.94 7.85
N ASN A 89 46.40 26.47 9.10
CA ASN A 89 47.24 27.13 10.13
C ASN A 89 46.94 28.62 10.38
N GLY A 90 45.67 29.02 10.35
CA GLY A 90 45.24 30.41 10.60
C GLY A 90 45.25 31.33 9.39
N MET A 91 45.49 30.80 8.18
CA MET A 91 45.39 31.53 6.92
C MET A 91 43.97 32.11 6.71
N THR A 92 43.89 33.40 6.37
CA THR A 92 42.61 34.09 6.11
C THR A 92 42.33 34.24 4.61
N ASP A 93 41.05 34.40 4.25
CA ASP A 93 40.66 34.64 2.85
C ASP A 93 41.22 35.96 2.31
N ASP A 94 41.30 37.00 3.15
CA ASP A 94 41.90 38.28 2.79
C ASP A 94 43.39 38.14 2.44
N PHE A 95 44.12 37.30 3.17
CA PHE A 95 45.53 37.05 2.91
C PHE A 95 45.74 36.17 1.67
N LEU A 96 44.88 35.18 1.42
CA LEU A 96 44.87 34.44 0.15
C LEU A 96 44.60 35.37 -1.05
N ALA A 97 43.66 36.31 -0.92
CA ALA A 97 43.39 37.32 -1.93
C ALA A 97 44.60 38.27 -2.14
N THR A 98 45.36 38.55 -1.08
CA THR A 98 46.62 39.30 -1.15
C THR A 98 47.67 38.53 -1.97
N LEU A 99 47.91 37.24 -1.66
CA LEU A 99 48.84 36.40 -2.43
C LEU A 99 48.42 36.25 -3.90
N ARG A 100 47.12 36.13 -4.18
CA ARG A 100 46.60 36.09 -5.55
C ARG A 100 47.00 37.34 -6.36
N ASN A 101 46.98 38.52 -5.73
CA ASN A 101 47.32 39.79 -6.36
C ASN A 101 48.81 40.11 -6.39
N ALA A 102 49.61 39.39 -5.61
CA ALA A 102 51.04 39.63 -5.51
C ALA A 102 51.76 39.19 -6.79
N GLU A 103 52.82 39.91 -7.12
CA GLU A 103 53.85 39.45 -8.05
C GLU A 103 54.75 38.48 -7.27
N LEU A 104 54.44 37.18 -7.37
CA LEU A 104 54.99 36.17 -6.47
C LEU A 104 56.50 36.00 -6.61
N THR A 105 57.02 36.01 -7.83
CA THR A 105 58.45 35.85 -8.15
C THR A 105 58.80 36.67 -9.39
N ASP A 106 60.09 36.99 -9.58
CA ASP A 106 60.59 37.62 -10.82
C ASP A 106 60.22 36.81 -12.09
N LYS A 107 60.06 35.49 -11.94
CA LYS A 107 59.63 34.56 -13.00
C LYS A 107 58.10 34.46 -13.16
N HIS A 108 57.32 35.23 -12.39
CA HIS A 108 55.88 35.26 -12.42
C HIS A 108 55.25 33.87 -12.27
N PHE A 109 55.58 33.15 -11.20
CA PHE A 109 55.04 31.81 -10.97
C PHE A 109 53.49 31.79 -10.84
N PRO A 110 52.82 30.77 -11.40
CA PRO A 110 51.42 30.50 -11.10
C PRO A 110 51.19 30.16 -9.62
N ILE A 111 49.95 30.30 -9.16
CA ILE A 111 49.54 29.90 -7.80
C ILE A 111 48.33 28.97 -7.84
N LEU A 112 48.34 27.95 -7.00
CA LEU A 112 47.20 27.12 -6.65
C LEU A 112 46.74 27.50 -5.24
N MET A 113 45.53 28.02 -5.10
CA MET A 113 44.90 28.24 -3.81
C MET A 113 43.99 27.06 -3.44
N VAL A 114 44.17 26.47 -2.27
CA VAL A 114 43.34 25.36 -1.77
C VAL A 114 42.50 25.87 -0.59
N THR A 115 41.17 25.87 -0.73
CA THR A 115 40.26 26.45 0.28
C THR A 115 38.91 25.74 0.29
N HIS A 116 38.19 25.80 1.41
CA HIS A 116 36.83 25.27 1.53
C HIS A 116 35.74 26.34 1.46
N SER A 117 36.12 27.62 1.51
CA SER A 117 35.19 28.75 1.59
C SER A 117 35.76 29.99 0.86
N PRO A 118 35.97 29.92 -0.47
CA PRO A 118 36.54 31.03 -1.20
C PRO A 118 35.57 32.23 -1.22
N ILE A 119 36.06 33.42 -0.90
CA ILE A 119 35.33 34.68 -1.11
C ILE A 119 35.24 35.04 -2.60
N ASP A 120 34.28 35.90 -2.98
CA ASP A 120 34.06 36.33 -4.38
C ASP A 120 35.32 36.87 -5.06
N THR A 121 36.20 37.51 -4.29
CA THR A 121 37.50 37.97 -4.76
C THR A 121 38.36 36.80 -5.23
N ILE A 122 38.40 35.67 -4.52
CA ILE A 122 39.20 34.51 -4.93
C ILE A 122 38.57 33.82 -6.15
N THR A 123 37.24 33.67 -6.19
CA THR A 123 36.53 32.94 -7.26
C THR A 123 36.49 33.70 -8.60
N SER A 124 36.30 35.02 -8.60
CA SER A 124 36.14 35.82 -9.83
C SER A 124 37.42 36.03 -10.65
N GLY A 125 38.59 35.76 -10.06
CA GLY A 125 39.91 36.02 -10.66
C GLY A 125 40.80 34.79 -10.84
N THR A 126 40.27 33.58 -10.63
CA THR A 126 41.05 32.32 -10.73
C THR A 126 40.37 31.27 -11.61
N GLY A 127 41.16 30.39 -12.20
CA GLY A 127 40.68 29.17 -12.82
C GLY A 127 40.32 28.14 -11.75
N ASP A 128 39.03 27.96 -11.50
CA ASP A 128 38.53 26.91 -10.60
C ASP A 128 38.80 25.53 -11.20
N LEU A 129 39.52 24.66 -10.48
CA LEU A 129 39.81 23.31 -10.93
C LEU A 129 38.57 22.40 -11.00
N ALA A 130 37.42 22.85 -10.49
CA ALA A 130 36.12 22.20 -10.64
C ALA A 130 35.29 22.75 -11.83
N ALA A 131 35.76 23.79 -12.54
CA ALA A 131 35.05 24.37 -13.69
C ALA A 131 35.07 23.45 -14.93
N ASN A 132 34.14 23.67 -15.87
CA ASN A 132 34.04 22.86 -17.09
C ASN A 132 35.38 22.80 -17.85
N GLY A 133 35.86 21.59 -18.12
CA GLY A 133 37.16 21.32 -18.76
C GLY A 133 38.36 21.21 -17.80
N MET A 134 38.15 21.35 -16.49
CA MET A 134 39.17 21.23 -15.45
C MET A 134 39.12 19.86 -14.75
N PRO A 135 40.17 19.43 -14.01
CA PRO A 135 40.33 18.02 -13.61
C PRO A 135 39.28 17.52 -12.61
N PHE A 136 38.70 18.40 -11.81
CA PHE A 136 37.72 18.05 -10.77
C PHE A 136 36.28 18.43 -11.14
N HIS A 137 36.03 18.86 -12.38
CA HIS A 137 34.67 18.98 -12.89
C HIS A 137 33.98 17.61 -12.90
N ALA A 138 32.70 17.55 -12.54
CA ALA A 138 31.91 16.31 -12.42
C ALA A 138 32.14 15.35 -13.60
N THR A 139 32.08 15.84 -14.84
CA THR A 139 32.31 15.01 -16.03
C THR A 139 33.75 14.49 -16.13
N SER A 140 34.74 15.32 -15.80
CA SER A 140 36.17 14.97 -15.86
C SER A 140 36.53 13.94 -14.79
N ILE A 141 36.09 14.17 -13.54
CA ILE A 141 36.39 13.27 -12.42
C ILE A 141 35.71 11.92 -12.61
N ILE A 142 34.47 11.89 -13.08
CA ILE A 142 33.76 10.64 -13.41
C ILE A 142 34.51 9.86 -14.50
N ALA A 143 34.88 10.53 -15.60
CA ALA A 143 35.61 9.88 -16.69
C ALA A 143 36.98 9.35 -16.21
N LYS A 144 37.65 10.12 -15.35
CA LYS A 144 38.92 9.73 -14.73
C LYS A 144 38.76 8.52 -13.81
N ILE A 145 37.75 8.51 -12.94
CA ILE A 145 37.41 7.36 -12.08
C ILE A 145 37.14 6.11 -12.94
N GLN A 146 36.37 6.24 -14.03
CA GLN A 146 36.12 5.13 -14.96
C GLN A 146 37.40 4.60 -15.61
N GLN A 147 38.31 5.50 -15.99
CA GLN A 147 39.61 5.13 -16.55
C GLN A 147 40.49 4.45 -15.49
N ASP A 148 40.52 4.99 -14.28
CA ASP A 148 41.34 4.49 -13.19
C ASP A 148 40.87 3.09 -12.76
N ILE A 149 39.55 2.86 -12.65
CA ILE A 149 38.97 1.53 -12.41
C ILE A 149 39.42 0.52 -13.48
N LYS A 150 39.43 0.90 -14.76
CA LYS A 150 39.87 0.02 -15.86
C LYS A 150 41.38 -0.25 -15.86
N SER A 151 42.17 0.71 -15.38
CA SER A 151 43.63 0.60 -15.34
C SER A 151 44.18 -0.02 -14.06
N ALA A 152 43.36 -0.08 -13.01
CA ALA A 152 43.75 -0.63 -11.72
C ALA A 152 43.99 -2.14 -11.80
N GLN A 153 44.97 -2.63 -11.06
CA GLN A 153 45.27 -4.07 -10.93
C GLN A 153 44.31 -4.75 -9.93
N LEU A 154 43.01 -4.54 -10.11
CA LEU A 154 41.96 -5.11 -9.29
C LEU A 154 41.52 -6.47 -9.82
N SER A 155 40.92 -7.29 -8.96
CA SER A 155 40.25 -8.51 -9.42
C SER A 155 39.07 -8.13 -10.33
N PRO A 156 38.67 -8.98 -11.30
CA PRO A 156 37.50 -8.71 -12.14
C PRO A 156 36.23 -8.43 -11.34
N ALA A 157 36.10 -9.03 -10.15
CA ALA A 157 34.97 -8.83 -9.26
C ALA A 157 35.01 -7.47 -8.56
N ASP A 158 36.17 -7.06 -8.05
CA ASP A 158 36.36 -5.74 -7.42
C ASP A 158 36.20 -4.62 -8.43
N GLN A 159 36.72 -4.79 -9.65
CA GLN A 159 36.51 -3.84 -10.74
C GLN A 159 35.01 -3.66 -11.02
N LYS A 160 34.26 -4.77 -11.09
CA LYS A 160 32.82 -4.73 -11.32
C LYS A 160 32.05 -4.06 -10.18
N LEU A 161 32.51 -4.24 -8.93
CA LEU A 161 31.94 -3.56 -7.77
C LEU A 161 32.07 -2.04 -7.89
N LEU A 162 33.26 -1.53 -8.18
CA LEU A 162 33.49 -0.09 -8.31
C LEU A 162 32.74 0.52 -9.51
N GLU A 163 32.65 -0.21 -10.64
CA GLU A 163 31.84 0.22 -11.79
C GLU A 163 30.36 0.39 -11.42
N LEU A 164 29.80 -0.57 -10.69
CA LEU A 164 28.38 -0.53 -10.29
C LEU A 164 28.10 0.56 -9.27
N GLU A 165 28.99 0.77 -8.32
CA GLU A 165 28.84 1.86 -7.36
C GLU A 165 28.89 3.22 -8.05
N LEU A 166 29.80 3.39 -9.01
CA LEU A 166 29.86 4.62 -9.81
C LEU A 166 28.59 4.81 -10.66
N GLU A 167 28.06 3.76 -11.28
CA GLU A 167 26.76 3.78 -11.99
C GLU A 167 25.65 4.26 -11.05
N ARG A 168 25.55 3.70 -9.83
CA ARG A 168 24.53 4.08 -8.83
C ARG A 168 24.63 5.54 -8.43
N LYS A 169 25.83 6.03 -8.13
CA LYS A 169 26.08 7.45 -7.80
C LYS A 169 25.70 8.39 -8.93
N GLN A 170 25.84 7.96 -10.20
CA GLN A 170 25.40 8.75 -11.35
C GLN A 170 23.89 8.75 -11.55
N GLU A 171 23.21 7.66 -11.24
CA GLU A 171 21.76 7.54 -11.38
C GLU A 171 21.00 8.21 -10.23
N ASP A 172 21.62 8.37 -9.06
CA ASP A 172 21.01 9.03 -7.92
C ASP A 172 20.73 10.51 -8.21
N ARG A 173 19.45 10.89 -8.09
CA ARG A 173 18.95 12.25 -8.33
C ARG A 173 19.26 13.19 -7.18
N PHE A 174 19.60 12.67 -6.00
CA PHE A 174 19.90 13.44 -4.80
C PHE A 174 21.42 13.59 -4.56
N SER A 175 22.25 12.90 -5.32
CA SER A 175 23.71 12.96 -5.22
C SER A 175 24.26 14.28 -5.77
N ASP A 176 25.13 14.94 -5.01
CA ASP A 176 25.88 16.11 -5.48
C ASP A 176 27.08 15.64 -6.31
N LYS A 177 26.84 15.46 -7.62
CA LYS A 177 27.84 15.00 -8.59
C LYS A 177 29.04 15.93 -8.73
N SER A 178 28.97 17.14 -8.19
CA SER A 178 30.06 18.12 -8.22
C SER A 178 30.97 18.06 -7.00
N SER A 179 30.53 17.41 -5.91
CA SER A 179 31.33 17.25 -4.70
C SER A 179 32.32 16.10 -4.83
N LEU A 180 33.59 16.35 -4.50
CA LEU A 180 34.62 15.30 -4.46
C LEU A 180 34.40 14.34 -3.29
N PHE A 181 33.80 14.82 -2.20
CA PHE A 181 33.48 14.02 -1.04
C PHE A 181 32.50 12.88 -1.35
N GLU A 182 31.58 13.09 -2.30
CA GLU A 182 30.61 12.09 -2.75
C GLU A 182 31.28 10.82 -3.31
N TYR A 183 32.47 10.97 -3.89
CA TYR A 183 33.27 9.88 -4.44
C TYR A 183 34.36 9.37 -3.49
N SER A 184 34.42 9.88 -2.26
CA SER A 184 35.51 9.60 -1.31
C SER A 184 35.81 8.11 -1.09
N ASN A 185 34.78 7.26 -0.95
CA ASN A 185 34.96 5.81 -0.79
C ASN A 185 35.57 5.17 -2.04
N LEU A 186 35.10 5.53 -3.23
CA LEU A 186 35.66 5.05 -4.51
C LEU A 186 37.12 5.47 -4.68
N LEU A 187 37.41 6.75 -4.42
CA LEU A 187 38.74 7.32 -4.55
C LEU A 187 39.72 6.75 -3.52
N THR A 188 39.25 6.46 -2.30
CA THR A 188 40.03 5.79 -1.26
C THR A 188 40.47 4.41 -1.72
N VAL A 189 39.55 3.60 -2.28
CA VAL A 189 39.87 2.27 -2.80
C VAL A 189 40.82 2.35 -4.00
N LEU A 190 40.59 3.29 -4.93
CA LEU A 190 41.43 3.47 -6.11
C LEU A 190 42.85 3.93 -5.74
N GLY A 191 42.98 4.88 -4.81
CA GLY A 191 44.28 5.31 -4.29
C GLY A 191 45.05 4.18 -3.63
N ARG A 192 44.34 3.30 -2.90
CA ARG A 192 44.92 2.13 -2.23
C ARG A 192 45.22 0.95 -3.17
N GLY A 193 44.47 0.82 -4.26
CA GLY A 193 44.63 -0.23 -5.29
C GLY A 193 44.02 -1.60 -4.96
N TYR A 194 43.27 -1.75 -3.87
CA TYR A 194 42.55 -2.99 -3.49
C TYR A 194 41.39 -2.70 -2.55
N ILE A 195 40.40 -3.61 -2.46
CA ILE A 195 39.24 -3.55 -1.54
C ILE A 195 39.51 -4.42 -0.29
N LYS A 196 39.22 -3.90 0.90
CA LYS A 196 39.25 -4.64 2.18
C LYS A 196 37.83 -5.05 2.58
N PRO A 197 37.69 -6.08 3.42
CA PRO A 197 36.38 -6.50 3.94
C PRO A 197 35.59 -5.35 4.59
N GLU A 198 36.27 -4.46 5.32
CA GLU A 198 35.65 -3.31 5.99
C GLU A 198 35.09 -2.24 5.04
N ASP A 199 35.55 -2.16 3.78
CA ASP A 199 35.05 -1.14 2.87
C ASP A 199 33.70 -1.52 2.24
N PHE A 200 33.30 -2.79 2.24
CA PHE A 200 32.03 -3.24 1.66
C PHE A 200 30.83 -2.49 2.25
N ALA A 201 30.84 -2.26 3.57
CA ALA A 201 29.78 -1.52 4.24
C ALA A 201 29.68 -0.06 3.76
N SER A 202 30.80 0.55 3.35
CA SER A 202 30.82 1.91 2.80
C SER A 202 30.14 2.02 1.42
N PHE A 203 29.95 0.89 0.75
CA PHE A 203 29.18 0.71 -0.49
C PHE A 203 27.80 0.06 -0.24
N SER A 204 27.36 0.02 1.02
CA SER A 204 26.11 -0.63 1.43
C SER A 204 26.03 -2.09 0.96
N LEU A 205 27.10 -2.85 1.21
CA LEU A 205 27.24 -4.27 0.93
C LEU A 205 27.73 -5.01 2.17
N LEU A 206 27.33 -6.28 2.32
CA LEU A 206 28.00 -7.22 3.21
C LEU A 206 29.27 -7.75 2.53
N TYR A 207 30.33 -7.98 3.32
CA TYR A 207 31.52 -8.65 2.79
C TYR A 207 31.13 -10.03 2.24
N ASP A 208 31.51 -10.29 0.98
CA ASP A 208 31.16 -11.54 0.27
C ASP A 208 32.45 -12.32 -0.04
N ASP A 209 32.74 -13.30 0.81
CA ASP A 209 33.93 -14.14 0.76
C ASP A 209 33.97 -15.06 -0.47
N GLU A 210 32.83 -15.25 -1.14
CA GLU A 210 32.71 -16.04 -2.36
C GLU A 210 32.78 -15.17 -3.63
N LEU A 211 32.78 -13.84 -3.52
CA LEU A 211 32.64 -12.93 -4.65
C LEU A 211 33.69 -13.16 -5.75
N ALA A 212 34.94 -13.42 -5.36
CA ALA A 212 36.05 -13.70 -6.28
C ALA A 212 35.88 -15.03 -7.05
N SER A 213 35.07 -15.96 -6.54
CA SER A 213 34.78 -17.26 -7.17
C SER A 213 33.55 -17.21 -8.08
N ILE A 214 32.80 -16.10 -8.10
CA ILE A 214 31.61 -15.94 -8.92
C ILE A 214 32.02 -15.66 -10.38
N PRO A 215 31.42 -16.35 -11.38
CA PRO A 215 31.63 -16.03 -12.78
C PRO A 215 31.36 -14.55 -13.09
N VAL A 216 32.22 -13.91 -13.87
CA VAL A 216 32.19 -12.44 -14.12
C VAL A 216 30.82 -11.95 -14.63
N ASP A 217 30.13 -12.76 -15.46
CA ASP A 217 28.79 -12.49 -15.96
C ASP A 217 27.71 -12.45 -14.87
N LYS A 218 27.94 -13.10 -13.73
CA LYS A 218 27.02 -13.18 -12.58
C LYS A 218 27.39 -12.24 -11.44
N VAL A 219 28.59 -11.67 -11.43
CA VAL A 219 29.04 -10.75 -10.38
C VAL A 219 28.08 -9.57 -10.23
N LYS A 220 27.60 -8.98 -11.33
CA LYS A 220 26.63 -7.86 -11.27
C LYS A 220 25.34 -8.26 -10.53
N SER A 221 24.76 -9.42 -10.84
CA SER A 221 23.56 -9.90 -10.15
C SER A 221 23.81 -10.20 -8.67
N ARG A 222 24.99 -10.75 -8.34
CA ARG A 222 25.37 -11.08 -6.95
C ARG A 222 25.50 -9.81 -6.09
N LEU A 223 26.17 -8.79 -6.62
CA LEU A 223 26.35 -7.51 -5.94
C LEU A 223 25.02 -6.76 -5.77
N GLN A 224 24.13 -6.82 -6.75
CA GLN A 224 22.80 -6.24 -6.62
C GLN A 224 21.99 -6.93 -5.53
N GLU A 225 21.97 -8.26 -5.51
CA GLU A 225 21.27 -9.02 -4.47
C GLU A 225 21.83 -8.73 -3.07
N ASN A 226 23.15 -8.64 -2.94
CA ASN A 226 23.81 -8.28 -1.68
C ASN A 226 23.39 -6.88 -1.21
N HIS A 227 23.39 -5.91 -2.11
CA HIS A 227 22.96 -4.55 -1.81
C HIS A 227 21.50 -4.48 -1.36
N ASP A 228 20.60 -5.15 -2.09
CA ASP A 228 19.17 -5.16 -1.77
C ASP A 228 18.92 -5.76 -0.36
N VAL A 229 19.66 -6.82 -0.01
CA VAL A 229 19.60 -7.43 1.32
C VAL A 229 20.16 -6.50 2.39
N PHE A 230 21.32 -5.87 2.14
CA PHE A 230 21.93 -4.93 3.08
C PHE A 230 21.00 -3.75 3.35
N ASP A 231 20.51 -3.09 2.30
CA ASP A 231 19.65 -1.90 2.41
C ASP A 231 18.34 -2.21 3.12
N TYR A 232 17.71 -3.35 2.81
CA TYR A 232 16.48 -3.78 3.49
C TYR A 232 16.69 -3.97 4.99
N ILE A 233 17.73 -4.72 5.38
CA ILE A 233 18.05 -4.97 6.80
C ILE A 233 18.39 -3.66 7.50
N ASP A 234 19.27 -2.84 6.91
CA ASP A 234 19.72 -1.57 7.48
C ASP A 234 18.57 -0.59 7.69
N ARG A 235 17.65 -0.51 6.72
CA ARG A 235 16.41 0.29 6.82
C ARG A 235 15.51 -0.18 7.95
N VAL A 236 15.31 -1.49 8.11
CA VAL A 236 14.51 -2.04 9.23
C VAL A 236 15.18 -1.75 10.57
N LEU A 237 16.50 -1.85 10.67
CA LEU A 237 17.20 -1.52 11.90
C LEU A 237 17.05 -0.05 12.27
N LYS A 238 17.20 0.87 11.30
CA LYS A 238 17.11 2.32 11.51
C LYS A 238 15.68 2.80 11.80
N HIS A 239 14.68 2.27 11.12
CA HIS A 239 13.33 2.84 11.12
C HIS A 239 12.20 1.86 11.45
N GLY A 240 12.46 0.56 11.46
CA GLY A 240 11.46 -0.49 11.61
C GLY A 240 11.53 -1.26 12.94
N ASN A 241 10.66 -2.25 13.04
CA ASN A 241 10.65 -3.27 14.08
C ASN A 241 11.25 -4.57 13.53
N ILE A 242 12.37 -5.01 14.11
CA ILE A 242 13.08 -6.24 13.70
C ILE A 242 12.15 -7.45 13.81
N ALA A 243 11.37 -7.55 14.90
CA ALA A 243 10.52 -8.72 15.16
C ALA A 243 9.39 -8.86 14.13
N ASP A 244 8.81 -7.73 13.70
CA ASP A 244 7.69 -7.76 12.76
C ASP A 244 8.16 -8.05 11.32
N ALA A 245 9.34 -7.54 10.95
CA ALA A 245 9.85 -7.56 9.59
C ALA A 245 10.79 -8.73 9.28
N LEU A 246 11.68 -9.11 10.19
CA LEU A 246 12.79 -10.03 9.90
C LEU A 246 12.64 -11.42 10.54
N ASP A 247 11.88 -11.57 11.64
CA ASP A 247 11.75 -12.86 12.37
C ASP A 247 11.25 -14.03 11.51
N LYS A 248 10.52 -13.74 10.43
CA LYS A 248 9.98 -14.75 9.51
C LYS A 248 10.91 -15.07 8.34
N GLU A 249 11.90 -14.21 8.11
CA GLU A 249 12.78 -14.29 6.95
C GLU A 249 14.14 -14.86 7.32
N TYR A 250 14.59 -14.67 8.56
CA TYR A 250 15.92 -15.10 9.02
C TYR A 250 15.84 -15.98 10.27
N ASP A 251 16.90 -16.76 10.50
CA ASP A 251 16.96 -17.64 11.67
C ASP A 251 17.11 -16.84 12.98
N LYS A 252 16.70 -17.48 14.08
CA LYS A 252 16.69 -16.86 15.41
C LYS A 252 18.06 -16.31 15.83
N LYS A 253 19.15 -17.01 15.46
CA LYS A 253 20.52 -16.61 15.82
C LYS A 253 20.90 -15.28 15.19
N PHE A 254 20.55 -15.07 13.92
CA PHE A 254 20.82 -13.80 13.25
C PHE A 254 19.94 -12.67 13.80
N ILE A 255 18.66 -12.95 14.08
CA ILE A 255 17.77 -11.97 14.71
C ILE A 255 18.29 -11.49 16.07
N GLU A 256 18.75 -12.41 16.93
CA GLU A 256 19.34 -12.07 18.23
C GLU A 256 20.56 -11.16 18.07
N HIS A 257 21.41 -11.40 17.06
CA HIS A 257 22.54 -10.52 16.72
C HIS A 257 22.08 -9.12 16.31
N LEU A 258 21.09 -9.00 15.41
CA LEU A 258 20.57 -7.71 14.96
C LEU A 258 19.98 -6.89 16.12
N GLN A 259 19.26 -7.55 17.03
CA GLN A 259 18.70 -6.92 18.22
C GLN A 259 19.79 -6.42 19.17
N GLU A 260 20.85 -7.22 19.35
CA GLU A 260 21.98 -6.83 20.20
C GLU A 260 22.78 -5.66 19.60
N ALA A 261 23.07 -5.70 18.30
CA ALA A 261 23.73 -4.62 17.58
C ALA A 261 22.93 -3.31 17.70
N LYS A 262 21.61 -3.36 17.44
CA LYS A 262 20.72 -2.18 17.58
C LYS A 262 20.70 -1.63 19.01
N ARG A 263 20.76 -2.51 20.02
CA ARG A 263 20.77 -2.10 21.44
C ARG A 263 22.09 -1.42 21.84
N LYS A 264 23.22 -1.90 21.32
CA LYS A 264 24.56 -1.36 21.62
C LYS A 264 24.95 -0.16 20.75
N GLY A 265 24.27 0.02 19.61
CA GLY A 265 24.67 1.00 18.60
C GLY A 265 25.84 0.52 17.74
N ASP A 266 26.12 -0.79 17.75
CA ASP A 266 27.20 -1.40 16.98
C ASP A 266 26.77 -1.58 15.51
N PRO A 267 27.68 -1.51 14.54
CA PRO A 267 27.34 -1.77 13.15
C PRO A 267 26.94 -3.24 12.95
N TRP A 268 25.70 -3.47 12.55
CA TRP A 268 25.10 -4.81 12.50
C TRP A 268 25.80 -5.77 11.54
N TYR A 269 26.46 -5.23 10.52
CA TYR A 269 27.17 -5.99 9.49
C TYR A 269 28.54 -6.50 9.96
N GLU A 270 29.04 -6.05 11.12
CA GLU A 270 30.30 -6.56 11.65
C GLU A 270 30.22 -8.05 11.96
N ASN A 271 31.25 -8.79 11.55
CA ASN A 271 31.38 -10.24 11.70
C ASN A 271 30.34 -11.08 10.94
N TYR A 272 29.61 -10.50 9.98
CA TYR A 272 28.70 -11.23 9.10
C TYR A 272 29.12 -11.10 7.64
N THR A 273 29.27 -12.24 6.96
CA THR A 273 29.42 -12.28 5.51
C THR A 273 28.07 -12.39 4.83
N PHE A 274 28.00 -12.02 3.55
CA PHE A 274 26.78 -12.18 2.75
C PHE A 274 26.31 -13.65 2.72
N THR A 275 27.25 -14.59 2.63
CA THR A 275 27.00 -16.04 2.68
C THR A 275 26.35 -16.47 4.00
N MET A 276 26.80 -15.92 5.13
CA MET A 276 26.20 -16.21 6.45
C MET A 276 24.74 -15.73 6.55
N VAL A 277 24.46 -14.54 6.01
CA VAL A 277 23.11 -13.95 5.99
C VAL A 277 22.19 -14.74 5.07
N LYS A 278 22.64 -15.11 3.86
CA LYS A 278 21.90 -16.02 2.98
C LYS A 278 21.61 -17.37 3.64
N ALA A 279 22.60 -17.96 4.29
CA ALA A 279 22.41 -19.23 4.97
C ALA A 279 21.41 -19.14 6.13
N SER A 280 21.35 -17.99 6.83
CA SER A 280 20.32 -17.71 7.84
C SER A 280 18.93 -17.67 7.20
N HIS A 281 18.79 -16.98 6.09
CA HIS A 281 17.55 -16.90 5.31
C HIS A 281 17.11 -18.28 4.79
N ASP A 282 18.04 -19.09 4.30
CA ASP A 282 17.74 -20.44 3.81
C ASP A 282 17.39 -21.42 4.96
N ARG A 283 18.05 -21.32 6.12
CA ARG A 283 17.68 -22.10 7.31
C ARG A 283 16.28 -21.74 7.81
N ALA A 284 15.90 -20.46 7.77
CA ALA A 284 14.55 -20.01 8.07
C ALA A 284 13.52 -20.61 7.09
N LYS A 285 13.88 -20.84 5.82
CA LYS A 285 13.02 -21.52 4.83
C LYS A 285 12.88 -23.03 5.06
N VAL A 286 13.95 -23.73 5.46
CA VAL A 286 13.91 -25.19 5.70
C VAL A 286 13.12 -25.55 6.96
N GLY A 287 13.14 -24.70 7.99
CA GLY A 287 12.27 -24.81 9.18
C GLY A 287 10.80 -24.43 8.93
N ASN A 288 10.50 -23.82 7.77
CA ASN A 288 9.18 -23.32 7.37
C ASN A 288 8.76 -23.90 6.00
N GLY A 289 8.50 -25.21 5.91
CA GLY A 289 7.57 -25.66 4.88
C GLY A 289 6.28 -24.83 5.01
N LYS A 290 5.79 -24.22 3.92
CA LYS A 290 4.61 -23.35 3.97
C LYS A 290 3.50 -24.07 4.77
N PRO A 291 3.00 -23.49 5.87
CA PRO A 291 1.98 -24.15 6.68
C PRO A 291 0.76 -24.43 5.81
N LEU A 292 0.05 -25.53 6.07
CA LEU A 292 -1.22 -25.80 5.37
C LEU A 292 -2.14 -24.58 5.46
N GLN A 293 -2.59 -24.11 4.30
CA GLN A 293 -3.58 -23.06 4.13
C GLN A 293 -4.68 -23.54 3.19
N ILE A 294 -5.92 -23.29 3.60
CA ILE A 294 -7.16 -23.50 2.85
C ILE A 294 -7.98 -22.22 3.03
N GLU A 295 -8.10 -21.43 1.97
CA GLU A 295 -8.92 -20.22 1.93
C GLU A 295 -10.35 -20.55 1.49
N ASP A 296 -11.33 -19.71 1.83
CA ASP A 296 -12.74 -19.98 1.46
C ASP A 296 -12.95 -19.95 -0.07
N ALA A 297 -12.16 -19.15 -0.79
CA ALA A 297 -12.19 -19.09 -2.26
C ALA A 297 -11.63 -20.35 -2.94
N ASP A 298 -10.90 -21.19 -2.21
CA ASP A 298 -10.29 -22.43 -2.69
C ASP A 298 -11.20 -23.66 -2.49
N ILE A 299 -12.44 -23.43 -2.02
CA ILE A 299 -13.43 -24.46 -1.72
C ILE A 299 -14.54 -24.40 -2.76
N GLU A 300 -14.73 -25.52 -3.46
CA GLU A 300 -15.78 -25.68 -4.47
C GLU A 300 -16.72 -26.82 -4.08
N ALA A 301 -17.97 -26.74 -4.51
CA ALA A 301 -18.92 -27.84 -4.39
C ALA A 301 -19.66 -28.08 -5.71
N PHE A 302 -19.81 -29.34 -6.10
CA PHE A 302 -20.47 -29.74 -7.34
C PHE A 302 -21.13 -31.12 -7.23
N SER A 303 -21.97 -31.48 -8.21
CA SER A 303 -22.47 -32.85 -8.39
C SER A 303 -22.00 -33.36 -9.75
N GLY A 304 -21.46 -34.57 -9.80
CA GLY A 304 -20.79 -35.10 -10.98
C GLY A 304 -19.48 -34.36 -11.23
N SER A 305 -19.51 -33.32 -12.08
CA SER A 305 -18.39 -32.40 -12.31
C SER A 305 -18.80 -30.92 -12.13
N PRO A 306 -17.84 -29.99 -11.92
CA PRO A 306 -18.13 -28.56 -11.83
C PRO A 306 -18.86 -27.97 -13.05
N ILE A 307 -18.68 -28.58 -14.23
CA ILE A 307 -19.32 -28.15 -15.48
C ILE A 307 -20.77 -28.65 -15.55
N GLU A 308 -21.05 -29.83 -15.00
CA GLU A 308 -22.39 -30.42 -15.02
C GLU A 308 -23.33 -29.73 -14.03
N TYR A 309 -22.89 -29.58 -12.79
CA TYR A 309 -23.70 -28.96 -11.75
C TYR A 309 -22.82 -28.38 -10.64
N SER A 310 -22.77 -27.05 -10.53
CA SER A 310 -22.02 -26.33 -9.49
C SER A 310 -22.94 -25.72 -8.45
N PHE A 311 -22.55 -25.80 -7.18
CA PHE A 311 -23.21 -25.10 -6.08
C PHE A 311 -22.53 -23.75 -5.86
N LEU A 312 -23.16 -22.68 -6.35
CA LEU A 312 -22.58 -21.34 -6.33
C LEU A 312 -22.33 -20.85 -4.89
N PRO A 313 -21.14 -20.26 -4.60
CA PRO A 313 -20.84 -19.65 -3.31
C PRO A 313 -21.86 -18.58 -2.92
N ASP A 314 -22.23 -18.58 -1.65
CA ASP A 314 -23.15 -17.62 -1.00
C ASP A 314 -24.59 -17.60 -1.53
N ASP A 315 -24.93 -18.54 -2.40
CA ASP A 315 -26.30 -18.93 -2.74
C ASP A 315 -26.56 -20.35 -2.24
N LYS A 316 -25.97 -21.35 -2.91
CA LYS A 316 -26.14 -22.78 -2.57
C LYS A 316 -25.00 -23.34 -1.72
N LEU A 317 -23.83 -22.71 -1.70
CA LEU A 317 -22.66 -23.11 -0.91
C LEU A 317 -22.32 -22.02 0.11
N LEU A 318 -22.60 -22.27 1.38
CA LEU A 318 -22.24 -21.38 2.47
C LEU A 318 -21.02 -21.93 3.20
N ILE A 319 -20.04 -21.07 3.46
CA ILE A 319 -18.83 -21.42 4.22
C ILE A 319 -18.68 -20.45 5.38
N ARG A 320 -18.51 -20.99 6.59
CA ARG A 320 -18.36 -20.19 7.81
C ARG A 320 -17.33 -20.79 8.75
N SER A 321 -16.41 -19.96 9.23
CA SER A 321 -15.46 -20.34 10.27
C SER A 321 -16.05 -20.25 11.67
N ASP A 322 -15.53 -21.02 12.64
CA ASP A 322 -15.93 -20.94 14.06
C ASP A 322 -15.63 -19.55 14.69
N GLY A 323 -14.89 -18.67 14.00
CA GLY A 323 -14.54 -17.32 14.42
C GLY A 323 -13.29 -16.74 13.74
N ILE A 324 -12.86 -15.55 14.17
CA ILE A 324 -11.82 -14.74 13.49
C ILE A 324 -10.37 -15.07 13.86
N THR A 325 -10.12 -15.84 14.92
CA THR A 325 -8.75 -16.23 15.29
C THR A 325 -8.23 -17.28 14.32
N ARG A 326 -6.92 -17.32 14.03
CA ARG A 326 -6.33 -18.31 13.11
C ARG A 326 -6.75 -19.75 13.41
N GLN A 327 -6.84 -20.12 14.69
CA GLN A 327 -7.28 -21.45 15.10
C GLN A 327 -8.76 -21.71 14.77
N LYS A 328 -9.64 -20.71 14.97
CA LYS A 328 -11.07 -20.82 14.66
C LYS A 328 -11.33 -20.72 13.15
N GLN A 329 -10.52 -19.98 12.40
CA GLN A 329 -10.57 -19.93 10.93
C GLN A 329 -10.29 -21.27 10.27
N ARG A 330 -9.43 -22.10 10.88
CA ARG A 330 -9.13 -23.48 10.43
C ARG A 330 -10.26 -24.48 10.69
N ARG A 331 -11.32 -24.07 11.38
CA ARG A 331 -12.53 -24.87 11.59
C ARG A 331 -13.61 -24.36 10.66
N LYS A 332 -13.82 -25.05 9.54
CA LYS A 332 -14.72 -24.66 8.46
C LYS A 332 -16.04 -25.43 8.59
N ASN A 333 -17.15 -24.70 8.61
CA ASN A 333 -18.51 -25.23 8.58
C ASN A 333 -19.07 -24.93 7.19
N ILE A 334 -19.33 -25.98 6.41
CA ILE A 334 -19.75 -25.91 5.02
C ILE A 334 -21.19 -26.41 4.94
N LEU A 335 -22.12 -25.54 4.60
CA LEU A 335 -23.54 -25.86 4.44
C LEU A 335 -23.91 -25.76 2.95
N ILE A 336 -24.47 -26.83 2.40
CA ILE A 336 -24.79 -26.94 0.97
C ILE A 336 -26.27 -27.19 0.79
N TYR A 337 -26.94 -26.32 0.05
CA TYR A 337 -28.33 -26.48 -0.38
C TYR A 337 -28.37 -27.23 -1.72
N ASN A 338 -29.02 -28.39 -1.72
CA ASN A 338 -29.21 -29.31 -2.84
C ASN A 338 -30.70 -29.37 -3.25
N PRO A 339 -31.27 -28.26 -3.75
CA PRO A 339 -32.69 -28.17 -4.09
C PRO A 339 -33.11 -29.16 -5.18
N ASP A 340 -32.18 -29.56 -6.05
CA ASP A 340 -32.42 -30.47 -7.17
C ASP A 340 -32.25 -31.96 -6.80
N HIS A 341 -32.03 -32.26 -5.51
CA HIS A 341 -31.96 -33.62 -4.98
C HIS A 341 -30.91 -34.52 -5.65
N ASN A 342 -29.78 -33.93 -6.09
CA ASN A 342 -28.67 -34.70 -6.66
C ASN A 342 -28.21 -35.79 -5.68
N ALA A 343 -28.00 -37.02 -6.16
CA ALA A 343 -27.73 -38.17 -5.30
C ALA A 343 -26.39 -38.06 -4.53
N SER A 344 -25.41 -37.38 -5.11
CA SER A 344 -24.09 -37.16 -4.52
C SER A 344 -23.63 -35.73 -4.68
N VAL A 345 -22.97 -35.19 -3.66
CA VAL A 345 -22.35 -33.86 -3.66
C VAL A 345 -20.88 -34.01 -3.31
N THR A 346 -20.02 -33.40 -4.12
CA THR A 346 -18.57 -33.39 -3.92
C THR A 346 -18.13 -32.01 -3.47
N VAL A 347 -17.37 -31.95 -2.36
CA VAL A 347 -16.67 -30.75 -1.89
C VAL A 347 -15.19 -30.90 -2.21
N LEU A 348 -14.65 -30.03 -3.04
CA LEU A 348 -13.25 -30.00 -3.45
C LEU A 348 -12.53 -28.87 -2.71
N LEU A 349 -11.42 -29.20 -2.04
CA LEU A 349 -10.54 -28.25 -1.38
C LEU A 349 -9.22 -28.15 -2.16
N HIS A 350 -8.80 -26.94 -2.49
CA HIS A 350 -7.43 -26.68 -2.96
C HIS A 350 -6.53 -26.26 -1.80
N THR A 351 -5.31 -26.79 -1.79
CA THR A 351 -4.34 -26.56 -0.72
C THR A 351 -3.06 -25.93 -1.27
N ASN A 352 -2.41 -25.09 -0.47
CA ASN A 352 -1.14 -24.47 -0.87
C ASN A 352 0.02 -25.48 -1.00
N ILE A 353 -0.04 -26.58 -0.24
CA ILE A 353 0.92 -27.69 -0.21
C ILE A 353 0.29 -29.02 -0.62
N SER A 354 1.11 -29.98 -1.03
CA SER A 354 0.59 -31.32 -1.34
C SER A 354 0.20 -32.08 -0.06
N ILE A 355 -0.96 -32.74 -0.09
CA ILE A 355 -1.53 -33.51 1.01
C ILE A 355 -1.25 -35.00 0.81
N ARG A 356 -0.98 -35.70 1.91
CA ARG A 356 -0.90 -37.17 1.92
C ARG A 356 -2.20 -37.74 2.43
N THR A 357 -2.65 -38.86 1.86
CA THR A 357 -3.87 -39.56 2.30
C THR A 357 -3.83 -39.88 3.80
N SER A 358 -2.66 -40.21 4.36
CA SER A 358 -2.48 -40.48 5.79
C SER A 358 -2.68 -39.27 6.72
N TRP A 359 -2.80 -38.05 6.16
CA TRP A 359 -3.05 -36.83 6.93
C TRP A 359 -4.54 -36.51 7.09
N VAL A 360 -5.40 -37.27 6.39
CA VAL A 360 -6.85 -37.03 6.35
C VAL A 360 -7.57 -38.11 7.14
N ASP A 361 -8.28 -37.70 8.18
CA ASP A 361 -9.24 -38.53 8.94
C ASP A 361 -10.65 -38.08 8.60
N CYS A 362 -11.51 -38.96 8.07
CA CYS A 362 -12.84 -38.58 7.57
C CYS A 362 -13.94 -39.57 7.96
N SER A 363 -15.11 -39.03 8.28
CA SER A 363 -16.36 -39.75 8.53
C SER A 363 -17.51 -39.14 7.70
N GLY A 364 -18.37 -39.99 7.12
CA GLY A 364 -19.59 -39.54 6.41
C GLY A 364 -19.41 -39.14 4.95
N ALA A 365 -18.20 -39.27 4.41
CA ALA A 365 -17.88 -39.02 3.01
C ALA A 365 -16.82 -40.01 2.52
N SER A 366 -16.76 -40.26 1.20
CA SER A 366 -15.58 -40.85 0.57
C SER A 366 -14.54 -39.76 0.28
N VAL A 367 -13.26 -40.07 0.44
CA VAL A 367 -12.16 -39.12 0.28
C VAL A 367 -11.29 -39.53 -0.90
N ASN A 368 -10.95 -38.58 -1.76
CA ASN A 368 -9.87 -38.70 -2.73
C ASN A 368 -8.84 -37.57 -2.51
N VAL A 369 -7.55 -37.89 -2.64
CA VAL A 369 -6.43 -36.96 -2.41
C VAL A 369 -5.51 -37.00 -3.61
N GLU A 370 -5.36 -35.87 -4.29
CA GLU A 370 -4.55 -35.74 -5.50
C GLU A 370 -3.61 -34.54 -5.40
N ALA A 371 -2.36 -34.78 -5.02
CA ALA A 371 -1.36 -33.72 -4.83
C ALA A 371 -1.88 -32.58 -3.93
N LYS A 372 -2.30 -31.45 -4.52
CA LYS A 372 -2.77 -30.24 -3.82
C LYS A 372 -4.29 -30.13 -3.72
N THR A 373 -5.01 -31.22 -3.94
CA THR A 373 -6.47 -31.25 -3.82
C THR A 373 -6.94 -32.38 -2.93
N VAL A 374 -8.03 -32.12 -2.21
CA VAL A 374 -8.74 -33.11 -1.39
C VAL A 374 -10.23 -32.99 -1.70
N SER A 375 -10.85 -34.07 -2.15
CA SER A 375 -12.29 -34.10 -2.45
C SER A 375 -13.05 -35.01 -1.49
N PHE A 376 -14.18 -34.53 -0.97
CA PHE A 376 -15.11 -35.27 -0.13
C PHE A 376 -16.40 -35.50 -0.91
N THR A 377 -16.77 -36.75 -1.19
CA THR A 377 -18.05 -37.08 -1.83
C THR A 377 -19.04 -37.59 -0.80
N ILE A 378 -20.17 -36.90 -0.68
CA ILE A 378 -21.24 -37.15 0.29
C ILE A 378 -22.46 -37.68 -0.47
N ASN A 379 -23.05 -38.78 0.02
CA ASN A 379 -24.35 -39.25 -0.47
C ASN A 379 -25.45 -38.37 0.14
N ALA A 380 -26.19 -37.66 -0.68
CA ALA A 380 -27.18 -36.68 -0.24
C ALA A 380 -28.53 -37.35 0.08
N SER A 381 -28.76 -37.64 1.36
CA SER A 381 -29.99 -38.28 1.86
C SER A 381 -30.81 -37.34 2.74
N GLY A 382 -31.44 -36.32 2.15
CA GLY A 382 -32.28 -35.37 2.88
C GLY A 382 -31.46 -34.35 3.67
N CYS A 383 -30.84 -34.79 4.77
CA CYS A 383 -29.89 -34.02 5.58
C CYS A 383 -28.70 -34.94 5.92
N ALA A 384 -27.56 -34.74 5.26
CA ALA A 384 -26.37 -35.58 5.40
C ALA A 384 -25.20 -34.78 5.97
N PHE A 385 -24.43 -35.39 6.87
CA PHE A 385 -23.28 -34.75 7.51
C PHE A 385 -21.99 -35.50 7.22
N ALA A 386 -20.90 -34.75 7.06
CA ALA A 386 -19.55 -35.30 7.01
C ALA A 386 -18.58 -34.47 7.86
N ARG A 387 -17.51 -35.13 8.31
CA ARG A 387 -16.44 -34.52 9.10
C ARG A 387 -15.11 -34.98 8.52
N ALA A 388 -14.17 -34.05 8.38
CA ALA A 388 -12.79 -34.36 8.03
C ALA A 388 -11.79 -33.55 8.86
N SER A 389 -10.70 -34.17 9.29
CA SER A 389 -9.54 -33.52 9.88
C SER A 389 -8.35 -33.67 8.94
N ILE A 390 -7.67 -32.57 8.62
CA ILE A 390 -6.47 -32.55 7.77
C ILE A 390 -5.33 -31.93 8.57
N SER A 391 -4.26 -32.70 8.84
CA SER A 391 -3.15 -32.25 9.70
C SER A 391 -1.81 -32.32 8.98
N ASP A 392 -1.09 -31.19 8.90
CA ASP A 392 0.26 -31.14 8.33
C ASP A 392 1.36 -31.58 9.34
N PRO A 393 2.60 -31.83 8.87
CA PRO A 393 3.72 -32.19 9.75
C PRO A 393 4.09 -31.10 10.77
N ASN A 394 3.73 -29.84 10.49
CA ASN A 394 3.93 -28.68 11.36
C ASN A 394 2.81 -28.54 12.41
N LYS A 395 1.94 -29.56 12.55
CA LYS A 395 0.79 -29.62 13.47
C LYS A 395 -0.26 -28.54 13.24
N ASN A 396 -0.34 -27.97 12.03
CA ASN A 396 -1.51 -27.20 11.61
C ASN A 396 -2.63 -28.17 11.21
N ALA A 397 -3.71 -28.17 11.99
CA ALA A 397 -4.88 -29.00 11.72
C ALA A 397 -6.07 -28.14 11.26
N TYR A 398 -6.66 -28.52 10.14
CA TYR A 398 -7.97 -28.05 9.68
C TYR A 398 -9.04 -29.05 10.09
N LEU A 399 -10.18 -28.52 10.55
CA LEU A 399 -11.38 -29.30 10.81
C LEU A 399 -12.47 -28.85 9.85
N ILE A 400 -12.86 -29.73 8.94
CA ILE A 400 -13.89 -29.48 7.94
C ILE A 400 -15.15 -30.22 8.37
N LYS A 401 -16.26 -29.49 8.50
CA LYS A 401 -17.57 -30.03 8.82
C LYS A 401 -18.49 -29.68 7.66
N ILE A 402 -19.19 -30.66 7.10
CA ILE A 402 -20.02 -30.50 5.91
C ILE A 402 -21.44 -30.94 6.25
N CYS A 403 -22.44 -30.18 5.81
CA CYS A 403 -23.85 -30.54 5.85
C CYS A 403 -24.45 -30.31 4.47
N VAL A 404 -25.06 -31.35 3.88
CA VAL A 404 -25.76 -31.30 2.60
C VAL A 404 -27.26 -31.44 2.88
N LEU A 405 -28.05 -30.45 2.44
CA LEU A 405 -29.48 -30.36 2.65
C LEU A 405 -30.23 -30.44 1.32
N ASN A 406 -31.15 -31.39 1.17
CA ASN A 406 -32.07 -31.43 0.02
C ASN A 406 -33.21 -30.43 0.24
N LEU A 407 -32.86 -29.15 0.28
CA LEU A 407 -33.74 -28.04 0.61
C LEU A 407 -33.27 -26.79 -0.15
N ALA A 408 -34.21 -25.93 -0.53
CA ALA A 408 -33.86 -24.63 -1.12
C ALA A 408 -33.34 -23.65 -0.05
N PRO A 409 -32.39 -22.74 -0.39
CA PRO A 409 -31.83 -21.76 0.55
C PRO A 409 -32.87 -20.96 1.32
N ARG A 410 -33.98 -20.59 0.66
CA ARG A 410 -35.09 -19.81 1.25
C ARG A 410 -35.59 -20.33 2.60
N TYR A 411 -35.59 -21.65 2.80
CA TYR A 411 -36.16 -22.24 4.01
C TYR A 411 -35.37 -21.90 5.28
N LEU A 412 -34.06 -21.68 5.15
CA LEU A 412 -33.15 -21.44 6.28
C LEU A 412 -32.39 -20.13 6.10
N GLU A 413 -32.95 -19.18 5.35
CA GLU A 413 -32.32 -17.90 5.05
C GLU A 413 -31.87 -17.14 6.31
N ASP A 414 -32.70 -17.16 7.36
CA ASP A 414 -32.42 -16.53 8.65
C ASP A 414 -31.23 -17.13 9.41
N LEU A 415 -30.78 -18.34 9.03
CA LEU A 415 -29.66 -19.03 9.64
C LEU A 415 -28.32 -18.71 8.96
N GLN A 416 -28.33 -18.12 7.75
CA GLN A 416 -27.14 -17.88 6.91
C GLN A 416 -25.97 -17.24 7.68
N THR A 417 -26.25 -16.30 8.57
CA THR A 417 -25.23 -15.56 9.34
C THR A 417 -25.06 -16.06 10.78
N LYS A 418 -25.73 -17.15 11.15
CA LYS A 418 -25.82 -17.63 12.55
C LYS A 418 -25.52 -19.12 12.71
N TYR A 419 -25.41 -19.86 11.62
CA TYR A 419 -25.19 -21.30 11.71
C TYR A 419 -23.74 -21.66 12.11
N LEU A 420 -23.59 -22.78 12.78
CA LEU A 420 -22.38 -23.60 12.86
C LEU A 420 -22.80 -25.06 12.71
N LEU A 421 -21.85 -25.95 12.46
CA LEU A 421 -22.13 -27.38 12.41
C LEU A 421 -21.54 -28.07 13.64
N ASP A 422 -22.37 -28.83 14.36
CA ASP A 422 -21.91 -29.77 15.38
C ASP A 422 -21.87 -31.15 14.76
N VAL A 423 -20.68 -31.60 14.39
CA VAL A 423 -20.49 -32.90 13.73
C VAL A 423 -19.50 -33.70 14.55
N PRO A 424 -19.97 -34.55 15.49
CA PRO A 424 -19.10 -35.44 16.25
C PRO A 424 -18.46 -36.51 15.34
N LYS A 425 -17.54 -37.32 15.88
CA LYS A 425 -17.01 -38.50 15.15
C LYS A 425 -18.12 -39.50 14.82
N SER A 426 -19.07 -39.66 15.74
CA SER A 426 -20.33 -40.35 15.49
C SER A 426 -21.33 -39.35 14.90
N LEU A 427 -21.77 -39.60 13.67
CA LEU A 427 -22.67 -38.70 12.93
C LEU A 427 -24.12 -38.74 13.42
N ARG A 428 -24.47 -39.70 14.29
CA ARG A 428 -25.85 -39.87 14.80
C ARG A 428 -26.37 -38.63 15.54
N ASN A 429 -25.49 -37.87 16.16
CA ASN A 429 -25.82 -36.67 16.94
C ASN A 429 -25.40 -35.39 16.21
N ALA A 430 -25.21 -35.45 14.90
CA ALA A 430 -24.86 -34.27 14.12
C ALA A 430 -26.07 -33.35 13.97
N ALA A 431 -25.85 -32.04 14.09
CA ALA A 431 -26.91 -31.04 14.02
C ALA A 431 -26.39 -29.70 13.48
N ILE A 432 -27.31 -28.90 12.95
CA ILE A 432 -27.05 -27.49 12.61
C ILE A 432 -27.30 -26.66 13.87
N GLN A 433 -26.25 -26.00 14.35
CA GLN A 433 -26.33 -25.11 15.49
C GLN A 433 -26.67 -23.70 15.05
N VAL A 434 -27.73 -23.13 15.62
CA VAL A 434 -28.09 -21.72 15.50
C VAL A 434 -27.51 -20.98 16.70
N ILE A 435 -26.55 -20.09 16.43
CA ILE A 435 -25.82 -19.35 17.45
C ILE A 435 -26.46 -17.97 17.65
N GLY A 436 -26.73 -17.63 18.90
CA GLY A 436 -27.29 -16.33 19.28
C GLY A 436 -28.57 -15.97 18.51
N PRO A 437 -29.55 -16.89 18.37
CA PRO A 437 -30.86 -16.48 17.86
C PRO A 437 -31.45 -15.42 18.79
N ASN A 438 -32.29 -14.54 18.24
CA ASN A 438 -33.08 -13.61 19.06
C ASN A 438 -34.08 -14.42 19.93
N LYS A 439 -35.08 -13.77 20.53
CA LYS A 439 -36.22 -14.47 21.15
C LYS A 439 -37.03 -15.36 20.18
N MET A 440 -36.69 -15.38 18.91
CA MET A 440 -37.41 -16.11 17.87
C MET A 440 -36.45 -16.64 16.80
N LEU A 441 -36.74 -17.85 16.31
CA LEU A 441 -36.16 -18.45 15.11
C LEU A 441 -37.24 -18.55 14.02
N ILE A 442 -36.94 -18.10 12.81
CA ILE A 442 -37.88 -18.18 11.68
C ILE A 442 -37.39 -19.24 10.70
N ILE A 443 -38.29 -20.12 10.29
CA ILE A 443 -38.11 -21.11 9.22
C ILE A 443 -39.05 -20.75 8.08
N ASN A 444 -38.54 -20.79 6.84
CA ASN A 444 -39.26 -20.46 5.61
C ASN A 444 -39.90 -19.05 5.62
N PRO A 445 -39.11 -17.98 5.86
CA PRO A 445 -39.61 -16.61 5.93
C PRO A 445 -40.35 -16.18 4.65
N GLY A 446 -41.34 -15.30 4.81
CA GLY A 446 -42.05 -14.66 3.70
C GLY A 446 -43.16 -15.50 3.07
N SER A 447 -43.52 -16.64 3.65
CA SER A 447 -44.65 -17.47 3.20
C SER A 447 -45.99 -16.97 3.75
N GLU A 448 -47.07 -17.23 3.01
CA GLU A 448 -48.41 -16.66 3.23
C GLU A 448 -49.00 -16.96 4.61
N THR A 449 -48.73 -18.14 5.17
CA THR A 449 -49.34 -18.59 6.44
C THR A 449 -48.35 -18.54 7.59
N PRO A 450 -48.39 -17.53 8.49
CA PRO A 450 -47.57 -17.55 9.69
C PRO A 450 -48.07 -18.59 10.69
N LEU A 451 -47.15 -19.39 11.23
CA LEU A 451 -47.39 -20.35 12.30
C LEU A 451 -46.46 -20.05 13.46
N GLU A 452 -47.01 -19.70 14.62
CA GLU A 452 -46.22 -19.45 15.83
C GLU A 452 -46.27 -20.67 16.76
N ALA A 453 -45.12 -21.05 17.30
CA ALA A 453 -45.02 -22.10 18.31
C ALA A 453 -43.93 -21.78 19.34
N ARG A 454 -44.10 -22.25 20.57
CA ARG A 454 -43.03 -22.20 21.59
C ARG A 454 -42.07 -23.36 21.40
N LEU A 455 -40.79 -23.06 21.49
CA LEU A 455 -39.72 -24.04 21.36
C LEU A 455 -39.54 -24.83 22.67
N TYR A 456 -39.54 -26.16 22.56
CA TYR A 456 -39.27 -27.10 23.63
C TYR A 456 -38.19 -28.09 23.18
N ALA A 457 -37.36 -28.55 24.11
CA ALA A 457 -36.32 -29.53 23.83
C ALA A 457 -36.90 -30.86 23.33
N ASP A 458 -36.17 -31.49 22.41
CA ASP A 458 -36.42 -32.79 21.79
C ASP A 458 -37.78 -32.92 21.07
N GLN A 459 -38.42 -31.79 20.74
CA GLN A 459 -39.65 -31.77 19.96
C GLN A 459 -39.41 -31.72 18.46
N THR A 460 -40.45 -32.13 17.71
CA THR A 460 -40.49 -32.03 16.25
C THR A 460 -41.55 -31.02 15.83
N TYR A 461 -41.14 -30.04 15.03
CA TYR A 461 -42.02 -29.04 14.44
C TYR A 461 -42.18 -29.29 12.95
N VAL A 462 -43.34 -28.94 12.39
CA VAL A 462 -43.61 -29.10 10.95
C VAL A 462 -43.78 -27.72 10.33
N CYS A 463 -43.10 -27.49 9.22
CA CYS A 463 -43.20 -26.29 8.39
C CYS A 463 -43.49 -26.72 6.96
N ASN A 464 -44.72 -26.51 6.51
CA ASN A 464 -45.11 -26.77 5.12
C ASN A 464 -44.57 -25.68 4.18
N TYR A 465 -44.63 -25.93 2.87
CA TYR A 465 -44.05 -25.04 1.86
C TYR A 465 -44.70 -23.64 1.79
N ASP A 466 -45.94 -23.52 2.25
CA ASP A 466 -46.77 -22.32 2.31
C ASP A 466 -46.76 -21.63 3.69
N GLN A 467 -46.02 -22.18 4.65
CA GLN A 467 -45.99 -21.72 6.03
C GLN A 467 -44.67 -21.03 6.39
N THR A 468 -44.77 -19.95 7.15
CA THR A 468 -43.64 -19.34 7.87
C THR A 468 -43.70 -19.79 9.33
N LEU A 469 -42.79 -20.65 9.76
CA LEU A 469 -42.77 -21.14 11.14
C LEU A 469 -41.91 -20.21 12.03
N GLN A 470 -42.54 -19.63 13.03
CA GLN A 470 -41.95 -18.74 14.04
C GLN A 470 -41.84 -19.49 15.37
N LEU A 471 -40.62 -19.88 15.74
CA LEU A 471 -40.32 -20.59 16.98
C LEU A 471 -39.88 -19.59 18.04
N LEU A 472 -40.72 -19.36 19.04
CA LEU A 472 -40.41 -18.53 20.20
C LEU A 472 -39.48 -19.29 21.15
N ILE A 473 -38.33 -18.69 21.45
CA ILE A 473 -37.26 -19.30 22.23
C ILE A 473 -37.42 -18.89 23.69
N ASP A 474 -37.63 -19.88 24.53
CA ASP A 474 -37.67 -19.73 25.98
C ASP A 474 -36.31 -20.15 26.56
N GLN A 475 -35.61 -19.23 27.23
CA GLN A 475 -34.28 -19.48 27.79
C GLN A 475 -34.31 -20.51 28.92
N ASP A 476 -35.46 -20.70 29.57
CA ASP A 476 -35.63 -21.71 30.62
C ASP A 476 -35.57 -23.16 30.08
N GLN A 477 -35.60 -23.33 28.75
CA GLN A 477 -35.51 -24.64 28.08
C GLN A 477 -34.06 -25.07 27.78
N LEU A 478 -33.06 -24.24 28.10
CA LEU A 478 -31.65 -24.60 27.90
C LEU A 478 -31.25 -25.78 28.78
N ASP A 479 -30.67 -26.81 28.18
CA ASP A 479 -30.10 -27.93 28.92
C ASP A 479 -28.99 -27.45 29.85
N THR A 480 -29.09 -27.78 31.14
CA THR A 480 -28.21 -27.27 32.20
C THR A 480 -26.75 -27.71 32.04
N ASP A 481 -26.51 -28.87 31.41
CA ASP A 481 -25.18 -29.46 31.26
C ASP A 481 -24.48 -29.00 29.98
N THR A 482 -25.24 -28.80 28.90
CA THR A 482 -24.71 -28.52 27.55
C THR A 482 -24.94 -27.08 27.10
N GLY A 483 -25.87 -26.35 27.71
CA GLY A 483 -26.27 -25.01 27.32
C GLY A 483 -26.91 -24.95 25.93
N LYS A 484 -27.60 -26.03 25.52
CA LYS A 484 -28.19 -26.19 24.18
C LYS A 484 -29.66 -26.61 24.25
N ILE A 485 -30.44 -26.26 23.24
CA ILE A 485 -31.80 -26.78 23.01
C ILE A 485 -31.76 -27.57 21.70
N SER A 486 -31.90 -28.91 21.76
CA SER A 486 -31.98 -29.75 20.56
C SER A 486 -33.44 -29.93 20.14
N PHE A 487 -33.72 -29.90 18.84
CA PHE A 487 -35.07 -30.10 18.30
C PHE A 487 -34.99 -30.49 16.81
N THR A 488 -36.09 -30.95 16.25
CA THR A 488 -36.18 -31.32 14.84
C THR A 488 -37.22 -30.46 14.12
N VAL A 489 -36.91 -30.03 12.89
CA VAL A 489 -37.87 -29.38 12.01
C VAL A 489 -38.09 -30.23 10.76
N LYS A 490 -39.34 -30.58 10.50
CA LYS A 490 -39.79 -31.22 9.26
C LYS A 490 -40.16 -30.14 8.27
N SER A 491 -39.32 -29.94 7.26
CA SER A 491 -39.51 -28.90 6.25
C SER A 491 -39.02 -29.40 4.89
N GLY A 492 -39.76 -29.09 3.81
CA GLY A 492 -39.38 -29.48 2.44
C GLY A 492 -39.19 -30.99 2.24
N GLY A 493 -39.89 -31.83 3.01
CA GLY A 493 -39.79 -33.29 2.92
C GLY A 493 -38.56 -33.91 3.61
N ILE A 494 -37.78 -33.12 4.36
CA ILE A 494 -36.61 -33.60 5.11
C ILE A 494 -36.77 -33.34 6.62
N GLU A 495 -36.05 -34.12 7.42
CA GLU A 495 -35.90 -33.92 8.87
C GLU A 495 -34.60 -33.16 9.14
N LEU A 496 -34.72 -31.95 9.70
CA LEU A 496 -33.61 -31.07 10.03
C LEU A 496 -33.29 -31.17 11.53
N PRO A 497 -32.16 -31.78 11.93
CA PRO A 497 -31.70 -31.72 13.31
C PRO A 497 -31.10 -30.34 13.59
N LEU A 498 -31.75 -29.57 14.46
CA LEU A 498 -31.36 -28.22 14.83
C LEU A 498 -31.00 -28.15 16.33
N GLN A 499 -30.08 -27.24 16.65
CA GLN A 499 -29.69 -26.93 18.02
C GLN A 499 -29.64 -25.42 18.21
N ILE A 500 -30.24 -24.89 19.27
CA ILE A 500 -29.98 -23.51 19.70
C ILE A 500 -28.85 -23.51 20.72
N LYS A 501 -27.94 -22.55 20.58
CA LYS A 501 -26.91 -22.24 21.55
C LYS A 501 -26.96 -20.75 21.90
N ASP A 502 -27.19 -20.46 23.18
CA ASP A 502 -27.23 -19.08 23.69
C ASP A 502 -25.81 -18.52 23.83
N GLU A 503 -25.26 -18.03 22.72
CA GLU A 503 -23.94 -17.40 22.65
C GLU A 503 -24.06 -16.11 21.84
N SER A 504 -23.58 -14.99 22.38
CA SER A 504 -23.67 -13.70 21.69
C SER A 504 -22.71 -13.66 20.50
N ILE A 505 -23.24 -13.57 19.28
CA ILE A 505 -22.47 -13.09 18.13
C ILE A 505 -22.51 -11.56 18.19
N ARG A 506 -21.36 -10.92 18.45
CA ARG A 506 -21.25 -9.48 18.31
C ARG A 506 -21.13 -9.16 16.81
N PRO A 507 -22.14 -8.50 16.20
CA PRO A 507 -22.02 -8.09 14.80
C PRO A 507 -20.85 -7.12 14.68
N THR A 508 -20.20 -7.11 13.53
CA THR A 508 -19.03 -6.26 13.29
C THR A 508 -19.47 -4.94 12.67
N GLU A 509 -18.92 -3.83 13.16
CA GLU A 509 -19.17 -2.52 12.54
C GLU A 509 -18.54 -2.49 11.13
N LEU A 510 -19.31 -2.05 10.15
CA LEU A 510 -18.85 -1.79 8.79
C LEU A 510 -18.91 -0.29 8.51
N THR A 511 -17.73 0.33 8.39
CA THR A 511 -17.61 1.73 7.97
C THR A 511 -17.77 1.84 6.44
N GLY A 512 -18.13 3.02 5.94
CA GLY A 512 -18.26 3.25 4.49
C GLY A 512 -16.96 2.97 3.73
N ILE A 513 -15.80 3.31 4.31
CA ILE A 513 -14.48 2.97 3.75
C ILE A 513 -14.29 1.44 3.69
N SER A 514 -14.66 0.72 4.75
CA SER A 514 -14.54 -0.75 4.79
C SER A 514 -15.47 -1.42 3.77
N ALA A 515 -16.70 -0.92 3.62
CA ALA A 515 -17.65 -1.41 2.62
C ALA A 515 -17.09 -1.21 1.20
N PHE A 516 -16.60 0.01 0.90
CA PHE A 516 -15.98 0.35 -0.37
C PHE A 516 -14.79 -0.57 -0.69
N LYS A 517 -13.85 -0.73 0.24
CA LYS A 517 -12.68 -1.58 -0.01
C LYS A 517 -13.09 -3.03 -0.27
N ARG A 518 -13.91 -3.61 0.60
CA ARG A 518 -14.28 -5.03 0.52
C ARG A 518 -15.03 -5.37 -0.76
N LYS A 519 -15.96 -4.51 -1.21
CA LYS A 519 -16.69 -4.77 -2.47
C LYS A 519 -15.76 -4.82 -3.67
N PHE A 520 -14.71 -3.99 -3.71
CA PHE A 520 -13.69 -4.00 -4.76
C PHE A 520 -12.63 -5.11 -4.60
N GLU A 521 -12.19 -5.40 -3.37
CA GLU A 521 -11.23 -6.49 -3.08
C GLU A 521 -11.82 -7.85 -3.46
N GLN A 522 -13.08 -8.08 -3.08
CA GLN A 522 -13.75 -9.36 -3.30
C GLN A 522 -14.50 -9.42 -4.63
N LYS A 523 -14.71 -8.28 -5.30
CA LYS A 523 -15.57 -8.14 -6.50
C LYS A 523 -16.98 -8.67 -6.26
N ARG A 524 -17.55 -8.32 -5.10
CA ARG A 524 -18.80 -8.89 -4.60
C ARG A 524 -19.63 -7.84 -3.88
N SER A 525 -20.94 -7.90 -4.09
CA SER A 525 -21.92 -7.04 -3.44
C SER A 525 -22.36 -7.59 -2.08
N PHE A 526 -22.77 -6.69 -1.20
CA PHE A 526 -23.44 -7.02 0.05
C PHE A 526 -24.95 -6.98 -0.14
N GLU A 527 -25.68 -7.81 0.61
CA GLU A 527 -27.12 -7.69 0.77
C GLU A 527 -27.47 -6.75 1.92
N TYR A 528 -28.59 -6.05 1.79
CA TYR A 528 -29.18 -5.18 2.80
C TYR A 528 -30.55 -5.73 3.20
N ARG A 529 -30.68 -6.18 4.44
CA ARG A 529 -31.92 -6.79 4.98
C ARG A 529 -32.36 -6.02 6.22
N SER A 530 -33.20 -4.99 6.02
CA SER A 530 -33.79 -4.19 7.11
C SER A 530 -32.77 -3.70 8.13
N GLY A 531 -31.74 -2.97 7.67
CA GLY A 531 -30.68 -2.43 8.51
C GLY A 531 -29.50 -3.37 8.77
N LYS A 532 -29.59 -4.66 8.40
CA LYS A 532 -28.47 -5.60 8.43
C LYS A 532 -27.74 -5.61 7.11
N ILE A 533 -26.41 -5.60 7.16
CA ILE A 533 -25.54 -5.69 6.00
C ILE A 533 -24.91 -7.08 5.98
N ILE A 534 -25.12 -7.84 4.92
CA ILE A 534 -24.70 -9.25 4.84
C ILE A 534 -23.73 -9.44 3.68
N LEU A 535 -22.59 -10.08 3.95
CA LEU A 535 -21.65 -10.54 2.92
C LEU A 535 -21.37 -12.02 3.14
N GLY A 536 -21.95 -12.85 2.27
CA GLY A 536 -21.89 -14.30 2.39
C GLY A 536 -22.48 -14.78 3.71
N THR A 537 -21.66 -15.35 4.59
CA THR A 537 -22.08 -15.80 5.93
C THR A 537 -21.80 -14.79 7.04
N SER A 538 -21.32 -13.59 6.73
CA SER A 538 -20.99 -12.55 7.72
C SER A 538 -22.07 -11.47 7.82
N GLU A 539 -22.40 -11.08 9.05
CA GLU A 539 -23.35 -10.00 9.36
C GLU A 539 -22.62 -8.77 9.92
N PHE A 540 -22.98 -7.60 9.41
CA PHE A 540 -22.44 -6.31 9.78
C PHE A 540 -23.55 -5.31 10.10
N PHE A 541 -23.16 -4.27 10.83
CA PHE A 541 -24.00 -3.09 11.06
C PHE A 541 -23.22 -1.82 10.73
N ALA A 542 -23.92 -0.77 10.33
CA ALA A 542 -23.36 0.56 10.14
C ALA A 542 -23.74 1.49 11.29
N LYS A 543 -22.93 2.51 11.55
CA LYS A 543 -23.25 3.63 12.44
C LYS A 543 -23.51 4.90 11.64
N SER A 544 -24.23 5.85 12.22
CA SER A 544 -24.39 7.19 11.66
C SER A 544 -23.00 7.87 11.50
N PRO A 545 -22.75 8.62 10.41
CA PRO A 545 -23.69 8.99 9.33
C PRO A 545 -23.91 7.94 8.23
N PHE A 546 -23.04 6.93 8.11
CA PHE A 546 -23.15 5.95 7.01
C PHE A 546 -24.45 5.14 7.05
N LYS A 547 -24.93 4.78 8.26
CA LYS A 547 -26.22 4.09 8.44
C LYS A 547 -27.38 4.87 7.83
N GLU A 548 -27.44 6.17 8.07
CA GLU A 548 -28.52 7.05 7.59
C GLU A 548 -28.52 7.15 6.07
N ASN A 549 -27.34 7.27 5.46
CA ASN A 549 -27.19 7.24 4.00
C ASN A 549 -27.65 5.91 3.38
N LEU A 550 -27.37 4.78 4.03
CA LEU A 550 -27.88 3.47 3.56
C LEU A 550 -29.41 3.38 3.71
N GLU A 551 -29.99 3.92 4.78
CA GLU A 551 -31.44 4.00 4.95
C GLU A 551 -32.09 4.86 3.86
N TRP A 552 -31.46 5.98 3.47
CA TRP A 552 -31.92 6.82 2.37
C TRP A 552 -31.82 6.10 1.02
N GLU A 553 -30.72 5.39 0.75
CA GLU A 553 -30.57 4.54 -0.44
C GLU A 553 -31.69 3.50 -0.50
N ASP A 554 -31.98 2.81 0.61
CA ASP A 554 -33.04 1.80 0.66
C ASP A 554 -34.41 2.41 0.35
N ILE A 555 -34.75 3.55 0.95
CA ILE A 555 -36.04 4.23 0.71
C ILE A 555 -36.19 4.65 -0.76
N LEU A 556 -35.15 5.25 -1.37
CA LEU A 556 -35.17 5.61 -2.79
C LEU A 556 -35.41 4.38 -3.68
N ILE A 557 -34.77 3.26 -3.36
CA ILE A 557 -34.85 2.03 -4.15
C ILE A 557 -36.19 1.32 -3.97
N GLN A 558 -36.67 1.17 -2.74
CA GLN A 558 -37.93 0.47 -2.47
C GLN A 558 -39.11 1.21 -3.09
N ASN A 559 -39.11 2.55 -3.02
CA ASN A 559 -40.18 3.38 -3.55
C ASN A 559 -39.98 3.80 -5.01
N GLU A 560 -38.83 3.46 -5.61
CA GLU A 560 -38.47 3.84 -6.98
C GLU A 560 -38.47 5.37 -7.22
N TRP A 561 -38.14 6.14 -6.18
CA TRP A 561 -38.13 7.60 -6.21
C TRP A 561 -36.89 8.13 -6.92
N LEU A 562 -37.07 9.11 -7.81
CA LEU A 562 -35.95 9.76 -8.48
C LEU A 562 -35.18 10.69 -7.54
N ALA A 563 -35.86 11.33 -6.59
CA ALA A 563 -35.28 12.20 -5.59
C ALA A 563 -36.18 12.25 -4.36
N ALA A 564 -35.66 12.73 -3.23
CA ALA A 564 -36.42 12.84 -2.00
C ALA A 564 -36.13 14.13 -1.23
N ASN A 565 -37.13 14.63 -0.51
CA ASN A 565 -37.00 15.70 0.47
C ASN A 565 -36.94 15.10 1.87
N VAL A 566 -35.99 15.56 2.68
CA VAL A 566 -35.97 15.29 4.12
C VAL A 566 -36.99 16.21 4.77
N THR A 567 -37.87 15.63 5.59
CA THR A 567 -38.85 16.32 6.43
C THR A 567 -38.67 15.88 7.90
N PRO A 568 -39.28 16.56 8.89
CA PRO A 568 -39.27 16.10 10.27
C PRO A 568 -39.86 14.69 10.48
N ASP A 569 -40.77 14.26 9.60
CA ASP A 569 -41.47 12.98 9.69
C ASP A 569 -40.79 11.86 8.88
N GLY A 570 -39.73 12.17 8.13
CA GLY A 570 -38.98 11.22 7.31
C GLY A 570 -38.71 11.74 5.90
N LEU A 571 -38.44 10.81 4.97
CA LEU A 571 -38.25 11.14 3.55
C LEU A 571 -39.59 11.17 2.82
N GLU A 572 -39.80 12.20 2.01
CA GLU A 572 -40.93 12.32 1.08
C GLU A 572 -40.41 12.39 -0.36
N GLU A 573 -41.21 11.93 -1.33
CA GLU A 573 -40.85 11.99 -2.74
C GLU A 573 -40.69 13.45 -3.21
N CYS A 574 -39.58 13.73 -3.90
CA CYS A 574 -39.43 14.95 -4.68
C CYS A 574 -39.80 14.64 -6.13
N ILE A 575 -40.97 15.13 -6.57
CA ILE A 575 -41.47 14.89 -7.92
C ILE A 575 -40.65 15.71 -8.91
N LEU A 576 -39.95 15.00 -9.81
CA LEU A 576 -39.13 15.60 -10.87
C LEU A 576 -39.79 15.45 -12.25
N ASP A 577 -39.73 16.51 -13.07
CA ASP A 577 -40.11 16.51 -14.47
C ASP A 577 -38.90 16.19 -15.35
N VAL A 578 -38.66 14.92 -15.65
CA VAL A 578 -37.51 14.47 -16.45
C VAL A 578 -37.96 13.75 -17.72
N PRO A 579 -37.17 13.82 -18.82
CA PRO A 579 -37.46 13.06 -20.03
C PRO A 579 -37.67 11.57 -19.76
N GLN A 580 -38.72 11.00 -20.36
CA GLN A 580 -39.15 9.62 -20.09
C GLN A 580 -38.02 8.59 -20.29
N LYS A 581 -37.16 8.78 -21.31
CA LYS A 581 -36.02 7.89 -21.56
C LYS A 581 -35.06 7.80 -20.38
N ILE A 582 -34.81 8.91 -19.67
CA ILE A 582 -33.94 8.94 -18.49
C ILE A 582 -34.65 8.25 -17.31
N ARG A 583 -35.94 8.57 -17.11
CA ARG A 583 -36.76 7.92 -16.07
C ARG A 583 -36.74 6.40 -16.22
N ASP A 584 -37.00 5.90 -17.42
CA ASP A 584 -37.04 4.45 -17.69
C ASP A 584 -35.66 3.79 -17.44
N ALA A 585 -34.57 4.45 -17.85
CA ALA A 585 -33.22 3.95 -17.63
C ALA A 585 -32.85 3.91 -16.13
N TYR A 586 -33.17 4.98 -15.40
CA TYR A 586 -32.99 5.06 -13.94
C TYR A 586 -33.79 3.97 -13.21
N LEU A 587 -35.08 3.82 -13.53
CA LEU A 587 -35.94 2.83 -12.90
C LEU A 587 -35.47 1.41 -13.17
N THR A 588 -34.99 1.12 -14.39
CA THR A 588 -34.42 -0.19 -14.73
C THR A 588 -33.17 -0.47 -13.88
N PHE A 589 -32.30 0.53 -13.71
CA PHE A 589 -31.11 0.42 -12.87
C PHE A 589 -31.45 0.22 -11.38
N VAL A 590 -32.38 0.99 -10.82
CA VAL A 590 -32.83 0.88 -9.43
C VAL A 590 -33.52 -0.46 -9.15
N ARG A 591 -34.37 -0.94 -10.05
CA ARG A 591 -35.04 -2.25 -9.91
C ARG A 591 -34.05 -3.41 -9.86
N ALA A 592 -32.89 -3.30 -10.49
CA ALA A 592 -31.85 -4.31 -10.39
C ALA A 592 -31.28 -4.43 -8.97
N PHE A 593 -31.07 -3.30 -8.27
CA PHE A 593 -30.68 -3.30 -6.86
C PHE A 593 -31.79 -3.89 -5.97
N LYS A 594 -33.04 -3.48 -6.21
CA LYS A 594 -34.21 -3.99 -5.48
C LYS A 594 -34.35 -5.52 -5.60
N ALA A 595 -34.24 -6.06 -6.81
CA ALA A 595 -34.34 -7.50 -7.07
C ALA A 595 -33.23 -8.30 -6.38
N LYS A 596 -32.04 -7.72 -6.21
CA LYS A 596 -30.90 -8.35 -5.54
C LYS A 596 -30.85 -8.07 -4.03
N ARG A 597 -31.75 -7.25 -3.47
CA ARG A 597 -31.70 -6.69 -2.09
C ARG A 597 -30.37 -6.02 -1.79
N GLN A 598 -29.88 -5.21 -2.71
CA GLN A 598 -28.60 -4.52 -2.60
C GLN A 598 -28.80 -3.00 -2.57
N LEU A 599 -27.82 -2.29 -2.02
CA LEU A 599 -27.76 -0.82 -2.08
C LEU A 599 -26.53 -0.39 -2.90
N PRO A 600 -26.58 0.71 -3.65
CA PRO A 600 -25.48 1.21 -4.47
C PRO A 600 -24.13 1.31 -3.72
N SER A 601 -24.11 1.89 -2.52
CA SER A 601 -22.90 2.01 -1.68
C SER A 601 -22.33 0.64 -1.25
N LEU A 602 -23.14 -0.41 -1.32
CA LEU A 602 -22.83 -1.76 -0.91
C LEU A 602 -22.63 -2.71 -2.11
N SER A 603 -22.75 -2.21 -3.34
CA SER A 603 -22.75 -3.05 -4.54
C SER A 603 -21.47 -2.90 -5.34
N TYR A 604 -20.92 -4.03 -5.76
CA TYR A 604 -19.95 -4.10 -6.85
C TYR A 604 -20.71 -4.18 -8.18
N TYR A 605 -20.29 -3.41 -9.19
CA TYR A 605 -20.94 -3.45 -10.50
C TYR A 605 -20.46 -4.70 -11.24
N ASP A 606 -21.19 -5.80 -11.03
CA ASP A 606 -21.09 -6.98 -11.88
C ASP A 606 -21.49 -6.66 -13.33
N GLU A 607 -21.23 -7.58 -14.26
CA GLU A 607 -21.49 -7.38 -15.69
C GLU A 607 -22.93 -6.91 -15.96
N SER A 608 -23.92 -7.46 -15.25
CA SER A 608 -25.32 -7.09 -15.41
C SER A 608 -25.62 -5.66 -14.94
N LEU A 609 -25.09 -5.25 -13.77
CA LEU A 609 -25.26 -3.90 -13.24
C LEU A 609 -24.47 -2.87 -14.05
N GLN A 610 -23.28 -3.24 -14.53
CA GLN A 610 -22.44 -2.38 -15.35
C GLN A 610 -23.15 -1.97 -16.65
N ILE A 611 -23.77 -2.92 -17.36
CA ILE A 611 -24.54 -2.63 -18.58
C ILE A 611 -25.68 -1.63 -18.31
N LEU A 612 -26.40 -1.83 -17.20
CA LEU A 612 -27.51 -0.94 -16.83
C LEU A 612 -27.03 0.46 -16.44
N ALA A 613 -25.93 0.54 -15.69
CA ALA A 613 -25.30 1.79 -15.30
C ALA A 613 -24.76 2.57 -16.51
N GLU A 614 -24.07 1.90 -17.44
CA GLU A 614 -23.56 2.50 -18.68
C GLU A 614 -24.69 3.05 -19.54
N ASN A 615 -25.78 2.30 -19.69
CA ASN A 615 -26.95 2.75 -20.43
C ASN A 615 -27.60 3.99 -19.78
N TYR A 616 -27.75 3.98 -18.45
CA TYR A 616 -28.30 5.13 -17.71
C TYR A 616 -27.44 6.39 -17.87
N VAL A 617 -26.12 6.26 -17.72
CA VAL A 617 -25.20 7.39 -17.89
C VAL A 617 -25.21 7.91 -19.33
N LYS A 618 -25.15 7.00 -20.32
CA LYS A 618 -25.15 7.37 -21.74
C LYS A 618 -26.42 8.13 -22.14
N ILE A 619 -27.60 7.65 -21.74
CA ILE A 619 -28.86 8.33 -22.04
C ILE A 619 -28.89 9.73 -21.39
N THR A 620 -28.34 9.85 -20.19
CA THR A 620 -28.24 11.15 -19.50
C THR A 620 -27.29 12.09 -20.26
N GLU A 621 -26.13 11.59 -20.68
CA GLU A 621 -25.15 12.34 -21.47
C GLU A 621 -25.73 12.81 -22.81
N ASP A 622 -26.40 11.93 -23.56
CA ASP A 622 -27.03 12.24 -24.85
C ASP A 622 -28.06 13.39 -24.71
N VAL A 623 -28.84 13.39 -23.61
CA VAL A 623 -29.82 14.44 -23.33
C VAL A 623 -29.14 15.76 -22.98
N LEU A 624 -28.06 15.73 -22.18
CA LEU A 624 -27.31 16.93 -21.81
C LEU A 624 -26.56 17.54 -23.01
N GLN A 625 -25.99 16.71 -23.89
CA GLN A 625 -25.34 17.17 -25.13
C GLN A 625 -26.33 17.79 -26.12
N GLY A 626 -27.61 17.43 -26.03
CA GLY A 626 -28.68 18.03 -26.82
C GLY A 626 -29.06 19.45 -26.40
N ILE A 627 -28.52 19.97 -25.30
CA ILE A 627 -28.80 21.32 -24.80
C ILE A 627 -27.93 22.35 -25.55
N PRO A 628 -28.52 23.34 -26.27
CA PRO A 628 -27.74 24.34 -26.98
C PRO A 628 -26.89 25.20 -26.04
N ALA A 629 -25.64 25.45 -26.44
CA ALA A 629 -24.74 26.28 -25.66
C ALA A 629 -25.22 27.74 -25.63
N GLY A 630 -25.24 28.33 -24.43
CA GLY A 630 -25.65 29.72 -24.20
C GLY A 630 -27.12 29.91 -23.81
N ASP A 631 -27.93 28.86 -23.91
CA ASP A 631 -29.33 28.89 -23.46
C ASP A 631 -29.45 28.70 -21.94
N SER A 632 -30.52 29.24 -21.36
CA SER A 632 -30.89 28.94 -19.98
C SER A 632 -31.55 27.57 -19.89
N LEU A 633 -31.23 26.81 -18.84
CA LEU A 633 -31.85 25.51 -18.60
C LEU A 633 -33.35 25.66 -18.34
N THR A 634 -34.16 24.86 -19.03
CA THR A 634 -35.59 24.68 -18.74
C THR A 634 -35.79 24.01 -17.38
N SER A 635 -37.01 24.08 -16.82
CA SER A 635 -37.32 23.38 -15.55
C SER A 635 -37.00 21.90 -15.63
N SER A 636 -37.39 21.21 -16.70
CA SER A 636 -37.10 19.79 -16.87
C SER A 636 -35.61 19.48 -16.95
N GLN A 637 -34.81 20.36 -17.58
CA GLN A 637 -33.35 20.22 -17.61
C GLN A 637 -32.70 20.50 -16.25
N ASN A 638 -33.25 21.39 -15.42
CA ASN A 638 -32.78 21.59 -14.05
C ASN A 638 -33.09 20.38 -13.17
N ASP A 639 -34.28 19.78 -13.32
CA ASP A 639 -34.69 18.59 -12.57
C ASP A 639 -33.78 17.38 -12.84
N LEU A 640 -33.14 17.30 -14.02
CA LEU A 640 -32.11 16.28 -14.29
C LEU A 640 -30.97 16.29 -13.27
N LEU A 641 -30.58 17.47 -12.79
CA LEU A 641 -29.50 17.62 -11.81
C LEU A 641 -29.87 17.10 -10.42
N MET A 642 -31.17 16.89 -10.19
CA MET A 642 -31.73 16.43 -8.91
C MET A 642 -31.93 14.92 -8.86
N ILE A 643 -31.78 14.20 -9.97
CA ILE A 643 -31.92 12.74 -10.00
C ILE A 643 -30.86 12.11 -9.08
N GLY A 644 -31.33 11.30 -8.13
CA GLY A 644 -30.55 10.63 -7.10
C GLY A 644 -30.21 11.51 -5.89
N CYS A 645 -30.78 12.71 -5.77
CA CYS A 645 -30.51 13.62 -4.66
C CYS A 645 -31.50 13.46 -3.50
N VAL A 646 -30.99 13.67 -2.29
CA VAL A 646 -31.77 13.82 -1.05
C VAL A 646 -31.59 15.25 -0.55
N ILE A 647 -32.69 15.99 -0.41
CA ILE A 647 -32.70 17.45 -0.24
C ILE A 647 -33.19 17.78 1.17
N LYS A 648 -32.37 18.45 1.96
CA LYS A 648 -32.73 18.90 3.32
C LYS A 648 -32.76 20.42 3.36
N LEU A 649 -33.95 21.00 3.41
CA LEU A 649 -34.17 22.46 3.42
C LEU A 649 -34.26 23.07 4.83
N PHE A 650 -33.89 22.31 5.87
CA PHE A 650 -33.88 22.79 7.26
C PHE A 650 -32.58 22.42 7.97
N ASP A 651 -32.32 23.02 9.14
CA ASP A 651 -31.06 22.98 9.89
C ASP A 651 -29.84 23.39 9.06
N GLU A 652 -29.28 22.44 8.32
CA GLU A 652 -27.98 22.50 7.68
C GLU A 652 -28.05 22.95 6.22
N HIS A 653 -29.24 22.93 5.62
CA HIS A 653 -29.50 23.26 4.22
C HIS A 653 -28.53 22.52 3.30
N THR A 654 -28.82 21.25 3.05
CA THR A 654 -27.94 20.34 2.31
C THR A 654 -28.63 19.69 1.12
N ILE A 655 -27.86 19.44 0.05
CA ILE A 655 -28.27 18.62 -1.07
C ILE A 655 -27.28 17.46 -1.14
N SER A 656 -27.75 16.27 -0.80
CA SER A 656 -26.94 15.05 -0.73
C SER A 656 -27.12 14.23 -2.00
N MET A 657 -26.08 14.20 -2.84
CA MET A 657 -25.99 13.35 -4.01
C MET A 657 -25.67 11.91 -3.58
N SER A 658 -26.64 11.01 -3.75
CA SER A 658 -26.45 9.58 -3.52
C SER A 658 -25.61 8.93 -4.63
N PRO A 659 -25.21 7.66 -4.49
CA PRO A 659 -24.52 6.94 -5.56
C PRO A 659 -25.40 6.68 -6.80
N LEU A 660 -26.70 7.00 -6.75
CA LEU A 660 -27.63 6.90 -7.89
C LEU A 660 -27.60 8.14 -8.81
N THR A 661 -26.92 9.22 -8.39
CA THR A 661 -26.74 10.39 -9.27
C THR A 661 -25.89 10.02 -10.50
N PRO A 662 -26.21 10.53 -11.72
CA PRO A 662 -25.49 10.14 -12.93
C PRO A 662 -23.96 10.29 -12.84
N LEU A 663 -23.49 11.37 -12.22
CA LEU A 663 -22.06 11.62 -12.03
C LEU A 663 -21.40 10.58 -11.10
N ASN A 664 -22.05 10.21 -10.00
CA ASN A 664 -21.50 9.20 -9.10
C ASN A 664 -21.52 7.81 -9.76
N VAL A 665 -22.54 7.49 -10.56
CA VAL A 665 -22.58 6.25 -11.36
C VAL A 665 -21.44 6.22 -12.38
N LEU A 666 -21.21 7.30 -13.14
CA LEU A 666 -20.08 7.40 -14.07
C LEU A 666 -18.73 7.26 -13.34
N TYR A 667 -18.61 7.84 -12.16
CA TYR A 667 -17.41 7.71 -11.34
C TYR A 667 -17.18 6.26 -10.89
N GLN A 668 -18.23 5.53 -10.46
CA GLN A 668 -18.13 4.11 -10.12
C GLN A 668 -17.78 3.24 -11.33
N LEU A 669 -18.35 3.54 -12.51
CA LEU A 669 -17.97 2.88 -13.76
C LEU A 669 -16.49 3.09 -14.08
N THR A 670 -16.00 4.31 -13.93
CA THR A 670 -14.57 4.61 -14.14
C THR A 670 -13.69 3.85 -13.15
N LEU A 671 -14.06 3.82 -11.86
CA LEU A 671 -13.34 3.04 -10.85
C LEU A 671 -13.35 1.54 -11.12
N SER A 672 -14.41 0.99 -11.74
CA SER A 672 -14.49 -0.44 -12.06
C SER A 672 -13.44 -0.89 -13.09
N GLN A 673 -12.92 0.05 -13.89
CA GLN A 673 -11.87 -0.18 -14.88
C GLN A 673 -10.46 -0.18 -14.26
N GLU A 674 -10.33 0.36 -13.04
CA GLU A 674 -9.06 0.46 -12.33
C GLU A 674 -8.68 -0.86 -11.63
N LYS A 675 -7.37 -1.07 -11.48
CA LYS A 675 -6.83 -2.27 -10.82
C LYS A 675 -6.52 -1.98 -9.35
N MET A 676 -6.69 -2.99 -8.50
CA MET A 676 -6.30 -2.94 -7.09
C MET A 676 -6.98 -1.84 -6.26
N VAL A 677 -8.14 -1.33 -6.71
CA VAL A 677 -8.92 -0.28 -6.00
C VAL A 677 -9.19 -0.66 -4.55
N GLY A 678 -9.53 -1.93 -4.30
CA GLY A 678 -9.79 -2.42 -2.96
C GLY A 678 -8.57 -2.43 -2.03
N ALA A 679 -7.35 -2.58 -2.58
CA ALA A 679 -6.11 -2.77 -1.81
C ALA A 679 -5.43 -1.45 -1.41
N ILE A 680 -6.03 -0.29 -1.72
CA ILE A 680 -5.46 1.00 -1.36
C ILE A 680 -5.55 1.26 0.16
N ARG A 681 -4.70 2.17 0.65
CA ARG A 681 -4.74 2.60 2.05
C ARG A 681 -6.01 3.41 2.33
N ASP A 682 -6.56 3.27 3.53
CA ASP A 682 -7.85 3.87 3.92
C ASP A 682 -7.87 5.40 3.73
N ASN A 683 -6.76 6.08 4.02
CA ASN A 683 -6.63 7.53 3.82
C ASN A 683 -6.65 7.96 2.35
N LEU A 684 -6.36 7.04 1.41
CA LEU A 684 -6.46 7.31 -0.03
C LEU A 684 -7.88 7.09 -0.56
N VAL A 685 -8.66 6.20 0.06
CA VAL A 685 -10.08 6.00 -0.27
C VAL A 685 -10.84 7.33 -0.14
N GLU A 686 -10.55 8.11 0.92
CA GLU A 686 -11.15 9.43 1.14
C GLU A 686 -10.84 10.44 0.01
N LYS A 687 -9.79 10.21 -0.78
CA LYS A 687 -9.37 11.06 -1.89
C LYS A 687 -9.86 10.55 -3.25
N LEU A 688 -10.39 9.32 -3.33
CA LEU A 688 -11.05 8.80 -4.52
C LEU A 688 -12.47 9.37 -4.64
N SER A 689 -12.56 10.64 -5.01
CA SER A 689 -13.81 11.36 -5.13
C SER A 689 -13.83 12.35 -6.29
N PRO A 690 -14.94 12.48 -7.05
CA PRO A 690 -15.15 13.54 -8.03
C PRO A 690 -15.42 14.91 -7.38
N LEU A 691 -15.19 15.09 -6.07
CA LEU A 691 -15.49 16.32 -5.33
C LEU A 691 -14.89 17.58 -5.96
N TYR A 692 -13.69 17.50 -6.54
CA TYR A 692 -13.04 18.65 -7.18
C TYR A 692 -13.55 18.96 -8.60
N LEU A 693 -14.42 18.10 -9.15
CA LEU A 693 -15.09 18.33 -10.44
C LEU A 693 -16.44 19.06 -10.26
N LEU A 694 -16.93 19.18 -9.03
CA LEU A 694 -18.25 19.70 -8.74
C LEU A 694 -18.22 21.24 -8.61
N PRO A 695 -19.03 21.97 -9.41
CA PRO A 695 -19.08 23.42 -9.37
C PRO A 695 -19.85 23.92 -8.13
N TYR A 696 -19.81 25.22 -7.90
CA TYR A 696 -20.80 25.85 -7.03
C TYR A 696 -22.17 25.81 -7.73
N ILE A 697 -23.22 25.57 -6.97
CA ILE A 697 -24.60 25.56 -7.47
C ILE A 697 -25.43 26.62 -6.75
N LYS A 698 -26.54 27.02 -7.36
CA LYS A 698 -27.53 27.88 -6.75
C LYS A 698 -28.87 27.17 -6.74
N ASP A 699 -29.61 27.31 -5.64
CA ASP A 699 -30.99 26.85 -5.57
C ASP A 699 -31.95 27.86 -6.21
N SER A 700 -33.26 27.56 -6.13
CA SER A 700 -34.32 28.43 -6.63
C SER A 700 -34.38 29.81 -5.95
N GLU A 701 -33.88 29.92 -4.72
CA GLU A 701 -33.80 31.18 -3.97
C GLU A 701 -32.51 31.96 -4.27
N LYS A 702 -31.67 31.42 -5.17
CA LYS A 702 -30.34 31.94 -5.56
C LYS A 702 -29.31 31.86 -4.43
N GLU A 703 -29.58 31.07 -3.40
CA GLU A 703 -28.63 30.78 -2.34
C GLU A 703 -27.50 29.91 -2.88
N LEU A 704 -26.27 30.25 -2.49
CA LEU A 704 -25.08 29.61 -3.03
C LEU A 704 -24.71 28.38 -2.21
N TYR A 705 -24.48 27.24 -2.88
CA TYR A 705 -24.04 26.00 -2.26
C TYR A 705 -22.66 25.60 -2.77
N HIS A 706 -21.89 24.94 -1.91
CA HIS A 706 -20.59 24.37 -2.23
C HIS A 706 -20.47 22.94 -1.71
N VAL A 707 -19.64 22.14 -2.36
CA VAL A 707 -19.40 20.76 -1.93
C VAL A 707 -18.53 20.71 -0.69
N VAL A 708 -18.91 19.85 0.24
CA VAL A 708 -18.24 19.59 1.50
C VAL A 708 -17.51 18.26 1.45
N GLU A 709 -16.27 18.23 1.95
CA GLU A 709 -15.54 16.97 2.15
C GLU A 709 -16.14 16.19 3.32
N GLN A 710 -16.52 14.94 3.08
CA GLN A 710 -16.94 13.99 4.12
C GLN A 710 -16.24 12.65 3.92
N ARG A 711 -16.02 11.92 5.03
CA ARG A 711 -15.20 10.70 5.05
C ARG A 711 -15.98 9.44 5.36
N TYR A 712 -17.21 9.57 5.85
CA TYR A 712 -17.98 8.46 6.41
C TYR A 712 -18.64 7.60 5.33
N SER A 713 -18.98 8.20 4.18
CA SER A 713 -19.72 7.55 3.08
C SER A 713 -19.06 7.85 1.73
N PRO A 714 -18.01 7.11 1.31
CA PRO A 714 -17.15 7.47 0.18
C PRO A 714 -17.86 7.75 -1.15
N GLU A 715 -19.08 7.26 -1.34
CA GLU A 715 -19.86 7.37 -2.59
C GLU A 715 -20.93 8.47 -2.56
N TRP A 716 -21.06 9.19 -1.44
CA TRP A 716 -21.99 10.31 -1.29
C TRP A 716 -21.29 11.67 -1.43
N ARG A 717 -21.95 12.64 -2.06
CA ARG A 717 -21.47 14.04 -2.11
C ARG A 717 -22.50 14.95 -1.46
N ILE A 718 -22.04 15.90 -0.67
CA ILE A 718 -22.92 16.80 0.06
C ILE A 718 -22.60 18.22 -0.37
N TYR A 719 -23.60 18.89 -0.92
CA TYR A 719 -23.62 20.34 -1.03
C TYR A 719 -24.17 20.92 0.27
N ALA A 720 -23.54 21.97 0.77
CA ALA A 720 -24.05 22.78 1.86
C ALA A 720 -24.07 24.26 1.48
N GLN A 721 -25.00 25.01 2.04
CA GLN A 721 -25.10 26.45 1.83
C GLN A 721 -23.78 27.13 2.24
N ALA A 722 -23.24 28.01 1.39
CA ALA A 722 -21.94 28.66 1.58
C ALA A 722 -21.90 29.57 2.82
N THR A 723 -23.06 30.08 3.23
CA THR A 723 -23.24 30.89 4.44
C THR A 723 -23.19 30.05 5.72
N ASN A 724 -23.34 28.72 5.64
CA ASN A 724 -23.36 27.84 6.81
C ASN A 724 -21.95 27.70 7.42
N LYS A 725 -21.75 28.33 8.58
CA LYS A 725 -20.47 28.35 9.31
C LYS A 725 -19.97 26.97 9.72
N ARG A 726 -20.85 25.96 9.88
CA ARG A 726 -20.44 24.59 10.24
C ARG A 726 -19.52 23.96 9.19
N PHE A 727 -19.68 24.33 7.91
CA PHE A 727 -18.97 23.74 6.78
C PHE A 727 -17.80 24.59 6.25
N GLN A 728 -17.54 25.77 6.84
CA GLN A 728 -16.45 26.67 6.45
C GLN A 728 -15.05 26.16 6.86
N GLY A 729 -14.95 25.13 7.72
CA GLY A 729 -13.68 24.65 8.29
C GLY A 729 -12.78 23.85 7.34
N ALA A 730 -13.33 23.19 6.32
CA ALA A 730 -12.58 22.22 5.51
C ALA A 730 -11.72 22.84 4.38
N ARG A 731 -12.15 23.96 3.79
CA ARG A 731 -11.38 24.65 2.71
C ARG A 731 -10.29 25.59 3.21
N ASN A 732 -10.30 25.94 4.50
CA ASN A 732 -9.34 26.89 5.04
C ASN A 732 -7.90 26.36 5.04
N PHE A 733 -7.63 25.05 5.02
CA PHE A 733 -6.23 24.60 5.03
C PHE A 733 -5.48 24.99 3.74
N VAL A 734 -6.04 24.70 2.56
CA VAL A 734 -5.39 25.03 1.29
C VAL A 734 -5.40 26.53 1.06
N GLN A 735 -6.51 27.22 1.36
CA GLN A 735 -6.59 28.68 1.24
C GLN A 735 -5.60 29.37 2.18
N LYS A 736 -5.51 28.92 3.44
CA LYS A 736 -4.58 29.47 4.43
C LYS A 736 -3.14 29.12 4.09
N LEU A 737 -2.85 27.91 3.59
CA LEU A 737 -1.51 27.56 3.11
C LEU A 737 -1.09 28.42 1.92
N VAL A 738 -1.98 28.65 0.95
CA VAL A 738 -1.73 29.51 -0.21
C VAL A 738 -1.56 30.96 0.25
N CYS A 739 -2.44 31.48 1.12
CA CYS A 739 -2.30 32.80 1.72
C CYS A 739 -0.99 32.94 2.51
N ASP A 740 -0.67 31.99 3.37
CA ASP A 740 0.55 31.99 4.18
C ASP A 740 1.80 31.94 3.29
N LYS A 741 1.76 31.20 2.17
CA LYS A 741 2.85 31.20 1.17
C LYS A 741 2.96 32.52 0.42
N ILE A 742 1.85 33.14 0.06
CA ILE A 742 1.84 34.47 -0.56
C ILE A 742 2.36 35.53 0.43
N ILE A 743 1.92 35.49 1.69
CA ILE A 743 2.38 36.39 2.75
C ILE A 743 3.87 36.18 3.02
N GLN A 744 4.33 34.93 3.17
CA GLN A 744 5.76 34.61 3.33
C GLN A 744 6.60 35.10 2.16
N TYR A 745 6.09 35.01 0.92
CA TYR A 745 6.75 35.54 -0.26
C TYR A 745 6.83 37.07 -0.21
N ILE A 746 5.73 37.75 0.11
CA ILE A 746 5.70 39.21 0.25
C ILE A 746 6.66 39.69 1.35
N ASP A 747 6.69 39.00 2.50
CA ASP A 747 7.59 39.33 3.61
C ASP A 747 9.07 39.11 3.25
N HIS A 748 9.40 37.97 2.64
CA HIS A 748 10.78 37.65 2.21
C HIS A 748 11.31 38.58 1.13
N PHE A 749 10.45 39.04 0.21
CA PHE A 749 10.82 39.89 -0.91
C PHE A 749 10.38 41.35 -0.72
N SER A 750 10.02 41.75 0.49
CA SER A 750 9.56 43.10 0.84
C SER A 750 10.58 44.19 0.47
N SER A 751 11.87 43.87 0.57
CA SER A 751 12.99 44.74 0.14
C SER A 751 13.08 44.88 -1.39
N PHE A 752 12.79 43.81 -2.15
CA PHE A 752 12.77 43.82 -3.62
C PHE A 752 11.59 44.63 -4.18
N LEU A 753 10.42 44.53 -3.56
CA LEU A 753 9.23 45.30 -3.93
C LEU A 753 9.38 46.80 -3.62
N ARG A 754 10.00 47.15 -2.48
CA ARG A 754 10.35 48.55 -2.16
C ARG A 754 11.42 49.14 -3.08
N PHE A 755 12.37 48.33 -3.55
CA PHE A 755 13.39 48.78 -4.49
C PHE A 755 12.77 49.18 -5.84
N TRP A 756 11.68 48.53 -6.25
CA TRP A 756 10.94 48.86 -7.48
C TRP A 756 10.09 50.13 -7.36
N GLU A 757 9.54 50.43 -6.17
CA GLU A 757 8.86 51.71 -5.91
C GLU A 757 9.83 52.90 -5.82
N MET A 758 11.09 52.68 -5.44
CA MET A 758 12.13 53.71 -5.44
C MET A 758 12.70 54.02 -6.84
N ILE A 759 12.42 53.16 -7.82
CA ILE A 759 12.84 53.31 -9.23
C ILE A 759 11.71 53.93 -10.10
N ARG A 760 10.53 54.18 -9.52
CA ARG A 760 9.51 55.08 -10.08
C ARG A 760 9.65 56.48 -9.49
#